data_AF-L0PEJ6-F1
#
_entry.id   AF-L0PEJ6-F1
#
_cell.length_a   1.000
_cell.length_b   1.000
_cell.length_c   1.000
_cell.angle_alpha   90.00
_cell.angle_beta   90.00
_cell.angle_gamma   90.00
#
_symmetry.space_group_name_H-M   'P 1'
#
loop_
_entity.id
_entity.type
_entity.pdbx_description
1 polymer ?
#
loop_
_entity_poly.entity_id
_entity_poly.type
_entity_poly.pdbx_seq_one_letter_code
_entity_poly.pdbx_strand_id
1 'polypeptide(L)'
;MDLWQTCPNMFCGNEMQIVFDRALARVSTLDLLTLDPIEISRKTSMTVMEAEELICRVVEGCIPKVQKFLLEEEKQFLTTGDRVIDGVLSGGIPLGHVIEIAGESGTGKSQFCMQLCLTVQLPRVLGGLERGAIYISTETGLSTKRLFEMAQGLTNRLKQEYPDVDLCLDGVGDRVYCATCVDLEEQDHIIHFQLPVALERYNAGLVVLDNITTHYRAEYDISKVYSQTKTTNNTAKSGLVDLVNRSRDLVRLGAHLRSLASKHHCAIIVINQVSDKITYSTETLLDLNYQGAWFQGWSHGEYPCKVPSLGFVWSNNIHSRILLLRSTLYEISHMSPSRALRIVFSPFCAPAQIDIEIRYEGKKAKKHVKFNSKHIKNNGYDAENEDVSKEADDLSGFKKIRQKVLVLSSRGITFRQRHLMKDLVDMLPHSKKDTKFDMKSKLYHLNEVAELYNCNNIMFFEARKHQDLYIWMTKVPNGPTVKFHVQNAHTMDDLHLTGNCLKGSRPILSFDAGFDMEPHMKLVKELFSQIMGVPKGSRKSKPFIDHVLTFSYADHKIWFRNYQIVEKTPGKKVSSYSDTDISLVEIGPRFVLTLICVLEGSFGGPVIYENKEFITPSKMRSFIRKEKLNKYHNRQIAMAEKSIKKKENVLPVNPLNNNVLFKD
;
A
#
# COMPACT_ATOMS: atom_id res chain seq x y z
N MET A 1 24.95 -18.51 12.87
CA MET A 1 25.66 -19.45 11.97
C MET A 1 27.07 -18.90 11.86
N ASP A 2 28.08 -19.60 12.38
CA ASP A 2 29.46 -19.09 12.35
C ASP A 2 30.00 -19.16 10.92
N LEU A 3 30.25 -17.99 10.32
CA LEU A 3 30.88 -17.86 8.99
C LEU A 3 32.18 -18.67 8.90
N TRP A 4 32.90 -18.82 10.01
CA TRP A 4 34.16 -19.57 10.10
C TRP A 4 34.00 -21.07 9.86
N GLN A 5 32.96 -21.68 10.45
CA GLN A 5 32.62 -23.09 10.20
C GLN A 5 32.06 -23.27 8.79
N THR A 6 31.48 -22.21 8.23
CA THR A 6 30.78 -22.27 6.96
C THR A 6 31.75 -22.08 5.78
N CYS A 7 32.78 -21.24 5.87
CA CYS A 7 33.70 -20.98 4.73
C CYS A 7 35.18 -20.88 5.19
N PRO A 8 35.88 -22.00 5.42
CA PRO A 8 37.25 -22.00 5.94
C PRO A 8 38.30 -21.42 4.96
N ASN A 9 38.01 -21.38 3.66
CA ASN A 9 38.90 -20.86 2.62
C ASN A 9 38.65 -19.37 2.29
N MET A 10 37.79 -18.67 3.05
CA MET A 10 37.34 -17.31 2.74
C MET A 10 38.42 -16.23 2.97
N PHE A 11 39.46 -16.54 3.76
CA PHE A 11 40.53 -15.62 4.12
C PHE A 11 41.90 -16.22 3.79
N CYS A 12 42.19 -16.39 2.50
CA CYS A 12 43.56 -16.71 2.07
C CYS A 12 44.42 -15.44 2.12
N GLY A 13 44.92 -15.11 3.32
CA GLY A 13 45.85 -14.01 3.58
C GLY A 13 45.83 -13.55 5.04
N ASN A 14 47.01 -13.51 5.70
CA ASN A 14 47.13 -13.19 7.13
C ASN A 14 46.57 -11.80 7.52
N GLU A 15 46.50 -10.85 6.60
CA GLU A 15 46.06 -9.48 6.90
C GLU A 15 44.53 -9.35 7.03
N MET A 16 43.77 -10.01 6.16
CA MET A 16 42.30 -9.89 6.15
C MET A 16 41.60 -10.75 7.21
N GLN A 17 42.27 -11.81 7.68
CA GLN A 17 41.80 -12.58 8.82
C GLN A 17 41.77 -11.73 10.10
N ILE A 18 42.79 -10.89 10.31
CA ILE A 18 42.86 -9.97 11.44
C ILE A 18 41.75 -8.91 11.36
N VAL A 19 41.44 -8.41 10.16
CA VAL A 19 40.34 -7.46 9.93
C VAL A 19 38.99 -8.09 10.23
N PHE A 20 38.78 -9.35 9.81
CA PHE A 20 37.55 -10.09 10.07
C PHE A 20 37.34 -10.41 11.56
N ASP A 21 38.39 -10.85 12.27
CA ASP A 21 38.31 -11.14 13.71
C ASP A 21 38.01 -9.88 14.53
N ARG A 22 38.58 -8.72 14.14
CA ARG A 22 38.22 -7.42 14.73
C ARG A 22 36.76 -7.03 14.43
N ALA A 23 36.25 -7.35 13.25
CA ALA A 23 34.89 -7.05 12.85
C ALA A 23 33.87 -7.90 13.65
N LEU A 24 34.10 -9.21 13.76
CA LEU A 24 33.24 -10.14 14.49
C LEU A 24 33.16 -9.85 15.99
N ALA A 25 34.20 -9.23 16.58
CA ALA A 25 34.17 -8.78 17.97
C ALA A 25 33.12 -7.69 18.25
N ARG A 26 32.63 -6.99 17.21
CA ARG A 26 31.70 -5.85 17.35
C ARG A 26 30.44 -5.93 16.49
N VAL A 27 30.41 -6.82 15.50
CA VAL A 27 29.36 -6.89 14.47
C VAL A 27 29.04 -8.35 14.18
N SER A 28 27.75 -8.69 14.07
CA SER A 28 27.35 -10.07 13.75
C SER A 28 27.52 -10.40 12.27
N THR A 29 27.60 -11.68 11.94
CA THR A 29 27.52 -12.18 10.56
C THR A 29 26.34 -11.62 9.78
N LEU A 30 25.18 -11.44 10.43
CA LEU A 30 23.99 -10.88 9.81
C LEU A 30 24.18 -9.40 9.51
N ASP A 31 24.72 -8.64 10.47
CA ASP A 31 25.00 -7.22 10.30
C ASP A 31 25.98 -6.97 9.15
N LEU A 32 26.97 -7.84 8.93
CA LEU A 32 27.88 -7.76 7.78
C LEU A 32 27.19 -7.96 6.43
N LEU A 33 26.10 -8.73 6.38
CA LEU A 33 25.34 -9.00 5.15
C LEU A 33 24.21 -8.00 4.90
N THR A 34 23.74 -7.29 5.93
CA THR A 34 22.54 -6.44 5.86
C THR A 34 22.79 -4.94 6.01
N LEU A 35 23.88 -4.53 6.66
CA LEU A 35 24.17 -3.12 6.91
C LEU A 35 25.02 -2.50 5.81
N ASP A 36 24.85 -1.20 5.61
CA ASP A 36 25.68 -0.45 4.66
C ASP A 36 27.15 -0.40 5.11
N PRO A 37 28.12 -0.37 4.17
CA PRO A 37 29.56 -0.32 4.49
C PRO A 37 29.94 0.83 5.43
N ILE A 38 29.23 1.96 5.34
CA ILE A 38 29.41 3.15 6.19
C ILE A 38 29.02 2.85 7.65
N GLU A 39 27.96 2.08 7.88
CA GLU A 39 27.52 1.71 9.23
C GLU A 39 28.45 0.68 9.86
N ILE A 40 28.95 -0.26 9.06
CA ILE A 40 29.95 -1.24 9.49
C ILE A 40 31.25 -0.54 9.87
N SER A 41 31.72 0.40 9.04
CA SER A 41 32.90 1.25 9.34
C SER A 41 32.76 1.99 10.67
N ARG A 42 31.59 2.59 10.94
CA ARG A 42 31.32 3.26 12.23
C ARG A 42 31.38 2.32 13.42
N LYS A 43 30.89 1.08 13.29
CA LYS A 43 30.84 0.11 14.39
C LYS A 43 32.18 -0.58 14.66
N THR A 44 32.98 -0.80 13.62
CA THR A 44 34.20 -1.63 13.69
C THR A 44 35.49 -0.82 13.68
N SER A 45 35.41 0.51 13.57
CA SER A 45 36.58 1.41 13.51
C SER A 45 37.51 1.14 12.31
N MET A 46 37.00 0.50 11.25
CA MET A 46 37.70 0.30 9.98
C MET A 46 37.34 1.41 8.98
N THR A 47 38.15 1.58 7.94
CA THR A 47 37.83 2.49 6.83
C THR A 47 36.68 1.95 5.99
N VAL A 48 35.97 2.83 5.25
CA VAL A 48 34.85 2.41 4.38
C VAL A 48 35.33 1.44 3.30
N MET A 49 36.53 1.64 2.77
CA MET A 49 37.14 0.73 1.78
C MET A 49 37.40 -0.68 2.35
N GLU A 50 37.94 -0.77 3.57
CA GLU A 50 38.15 -2.08 4.23
C GLU A 50 36.81 -2.79 4.50
N ALA A 51 35.76 -2.03 4.86
CA ALA A 51 34.42 -2.57 5.05
C ALA A 51 33.83 -3.10 3.72
N GLU A 52 33.99 -2.37 2.62
CA GLU A 52 33.54 -2.79 1.29
C GLU A 52 34.26 -4.06 0.83
N GLU A 53 35.58 -4.13 1.01
CA GLU A 53 36.38 -5.30 0.65
C GLU A 53 35.99 -6.54 1.49
N LEU A 54 35.73 -6.34 2.78
CA LEU A 54 35.27 -7.41 3.68
C LEU A 54 33.91 -7.97 3.24
N ILE A 55 32.95 -7.11 2.91
CA ILE A 55 31.61 -7.51 2.45
C ILE A 55 31.72 -8.27 1.12
N CYS A 56 32.50 -7.77 0.16
CA CYS A 56 32.68 -8.43 -1.14
C CYS A 56 33.19 -9.86 -0.98
N ARG A 57 34.23 -10.08 -0.16
CA ARG A 57 34.77 -11.44 0.08
C ARG A 57 33.81 -12.36 0.80
N VAL A 58 33.05 -11.85 1.77
CA VAL A 58 32.02 -12.64 2.48
C VAL A 58 30.93 -13.07 1.49
N VAL A 59 30.46 -12.16 0.63
CA VAL A 59 29.47 -12.45 -0.40
C VAL A 59 30.00 -13.47 -1.42
N GLU A 60 31.23 -13.30 -1.92
CA GLU A 60 31.89 -14.25 -2.82
C GLU A 60 32.05 -15.65 -2.20
N GLY A 61 32.36 -15.75 -0.90
CA GLY A 61 32.43 -17.02 -0.18
C GLY A 61 31.05 -17.68 0.01
N CYS A 62 29.98 -16.89 0.11
CA CYS A 62 28.62 -17.39 0.29
C CYS A 62 27.94 -17.80 -1.03
N ILE A 63 28.21 -17.11 -2.14
CA ILE A 63 27.54 -17.32 -3.44
C ILE A 63 27.59 -18.79 -3.92
N PRO A 64 28.74 -19.50 -3.94
CA PRO A 64 28.79 -20.87 -4.43
C PRO A 64 27.94 -21.83 -3.60
N LYS A 65 27.83 -21.57 -2.29
CA LYS A 65 27.01 -22.39 -1.39
C LYS A 65 25.54 -22.09 -1.54
N VAL A 66 25.18 -20.83 -1.71
CA VAL A 66 23.78 -20.42 -1.98
C VAL A 66 23.34 -20.97 -3.33
N GLN A 67 24.17 -20.89 -4.38
CA GLN A 67 23.88 -21.51 -5.68
C GLN A 67 23.74 -23.03 -5.59
N LYS A 68 24.66 -23.70 -4.89
CA LYS A 68 24.57 -25.15 -4.65
C LYS A 68 23.30 -25.52 -3.88
N PHE A 69 22.98 -24.78 -2.82
CA PHE A 69 21.76 -24.98 -2.03
C PHE A 69 20.47 -24.76 -2.85
N LEU A 70 20.45 -23.74 -3.71
CA LEU A 70 19.33 -23.45 -4.60
C LEU A 70 19.15 -24.48 -5.72
N LEU A 71 20.23 -25.17 -6.13
CA LEU A 71 20.22 -26.17 -7.20
C LEU A 71 19.96 -27.60 -6.69
N GLU A 72 20.30 -27.91 -5.44
CA GLU A 72 20.24 -29.28 -4.87
C GLU A 72 18.98 -29.58 -4.03
N GLU A 73 18.14 -28.59 -3.67
CA GLU A 73 16.87 -28.90 -2.99
C GLU A 73 15.85 -29.51 -3.98
N GLU A 74 15.84 -30.83 -4.08
CA GLU A 74 14.66 -31.57 -4.52
C GLU A 74 13.52 -31.28 -3.55
N LYS A 75 12.64 -30.37 -3.94
CA LYS A 75 11.50 -29.95 -3.13
C LYS A 75 10.55 -31.14 -2.94
N GLN A 76 10.54 -31.70 -1.74
CA GLN A 76 9.63 -32.79 -1.38
C GLN A 76 8.31 -32.23 -0.82
N PHE A 77 7.21 -32.83 -1.27
CA PHE A 77 5.85 -32.47 -0.87
C PHE A 77 5.14 -33.69 -0.28
N LEU A 78 4.24 -33.43 0.67
CA LEU A 78 3.32 -34.40 1.25
C LEU A 78 1.94 -34.23 0.60
N THR A 79 1.39 -35.31 0.03
CA THR A 79 0.02 -35.31 -0.50
C THR A 79 -1.02 -35.02 0.57
N THR A 80 -2.04 -34.25 0.21
CA THR A 80 -3.26 -34.05 1.00
C THR A 80 -4.27 -35.21 0.84
N GLY A 81 -4.03 -36.10 -0.12
CA GLY A 81 -4.92 -37.21 -0.46
C GLY A 81 -6.06 -36.84 -1.43
N ASP A 82 -6.09 -35.59 -1.90
CA ASP A 82 -6.96 -35.11 -2.98
C ASP A 82 -6.08 -34.45 -4.06
N ARG A 83 -6.13 -34.98 -5.28
CA ARG A 83 -5.30 -34.53 -6.41
C ARG A 83 -5.54 -33.07 -6.77
N VAL A 84 -6.75 -32.55 -6.54
CA VAL A 84 -7.06 -31.16 -6.87
C VAL A 84 -6.51 -30.20 -5.82
N ILE A 85 -6.58 -30.59 -4.53
CA ILE A 85 -5.93 -29.81 -3.47
C ILE A 85 -4.41 -29.81 -3.69
N ASP A 86 -3.84 -30.97 -4.02
CA ASP A 86 -2.40 -31.10 -4.33
C ASP A 86 -2.01 -30.27 -5.56
N GLY A 87 -2.82 -30.29 -6.62
CA GLY A 87 -2.58 -29.48 -7.82
C GLY A 87 -2.57 -27.97 -7.52
N VAL A 88 -3.48 -27.51 -6.66
CA VAL A 88 -3.56 -26.10 -6.23
C VAL A 88 -2.42 -25.72 -5.29
N LEU A 89 -1.88 -26.67 -4.53
CA LEU A 89 -0.70 -26.51 -3.69
C LEU A 89 0.63 -26.75 -4.44
N SER A 90 0.62 -26.86 -5.77
CA SER A 90 1.80 -27.15 -6.59
C SER A 90 2.54 -28.45 -6.21
N GLY A 91 1.81 -29.48 -5.76
CA GLY A 91 2.34 -30.79 -5.39
C GLY A 91 1.98 -31.28 -3.99
N GLY A 92 1.41 -30.41 -3.14
CA GLY A 92 0.96 -30.75 -1.79
C GLY A 92 1.58 -29.87 -0.71
N ILE A 93 1.68 -30.40 0.51
CA ILE A 93 2.23 -29.70 1.67
C ILE A 93 3.77 -29.75 1.62
N PRO A 94 4.48 -28.60 1.50
CA PRO A 94 5.94 -28.58 1.42
C PRO A 94 6.59 -28.97 2.75
N LEU A 95 7.63 -29.80 2.69
CA LEU A 95 8.44 -30.16 3.86
C LEU A 95 9.46 -29.07 4.18
N GLY A 96 9.91 -28.99 5.43
CA GLY A 96 10.82 -27.92 5.88
C GLY A 96 10.12 -26.61 6.24
N HIS A 97 8.79 -26.57 6.13
CA HIS A 97 7.99 -25.36 6.21
C HIS A 97 6.97 -25.40 7.35
N VAL A 98 6.71 -24.21 7.88
CA VAL A 98 5.64 -23.94 8.86
C VAL A 98 4.44 -23.36 8.13
N ILE A 99 3.30 -24.04 8.25
CA ILE A 99 2.06 -23.75 7.51
C ILE A 99 0.94 -23.51 8.51
N GLU A 100 0.21 -22.42 8.34
CA GLU A 100 -0.94 -22.11 9.19
C GLU A 100 -2.24 -22.47 8.51
N ILE A 101 -3.12 -23.13 9.27
CA ILE A 101 -4.50 -23.41 8.88
C ILE A 101 -5.44 -22.63 9.78
N ALA A 102 -6.09 -21.61 9.21
CA ALA A 102 -7.02 -20.74 9.93
C ALA A 102 -8.45 -20.85 9.42
N GLY A 103 -9.43 -20.60 10.28
CA GLY A 103 -10.85 -20.64 9.89
C GLY A 103 -11.79 -20.72 11.09
N GLU A 104 -13.08 -20.53 10.82
CA GLU A 104 -14.13 -20.56 11.84
C GLU A 104 -14.29 -21.94 12.51
N SER A 105 -14.95 -21.96 13.65
CA SER A 105 -15.31 -23.22 14.29
C SER A 105 -16.16 -24.09 13.36
N GLY A 106 -15.84 -25.38 13.29
CA GLY A 106 -16.55 -26.33 12.44
C GLY A 106 -16.34 -26.17 10.93
N THR A 107 -15.30 -25.47 10.46
CA THR A 107 -14.87 -25.48 9.04
C THR A 107 -14.05 -26.71 8.66
N GLY A 108 -13.64 -27.54 9.63
CA GLY A 108 -13.02 -28.84 9.37
C GLY A 108 -11.50 -28.87 9.47
N LYS A 109 -10.89 -27.87 10.14
CA LYS A 109 -9.44 -27.78 10.38
C LYS A 109 -8.86 -29.08 10.95
N SER A 110 -9.38 -29.56 12.08
CA SER A 110 -8.90 -30.81 12.69
C SER A 110 -9.17 -32.04 11.81
N GLN A 111 -10.22 -32.04 10.98
CA GLN A 111 -10.46 -33.13 10.00
C GLN A 111 -9.39 -33.14 8.91
N PHE A 112 -9.03 -31.97 8.39
CA PHE A 112 -7.96 -31.85 7.41
C PHE A 112 -6.59 -32.24 8.01
N CYS A 113 -6.31 -31.87 9.26
CA CYS A 113 -5.09 -32.31 9.93
C CYS A 113 -5.06 -33.82 10.19
N MET A 114 -6.19 -34.44 10.60
CA MET A 114 -6.29 -35.89 10.72
C MET A 114 -6.02 -36.60 9.39
N GLN A 115 -6.54 -36.06 8.28
CA GLN A 115 -6.26 -36.58 6.95
C GLN A 115 -4.76 -36.57 6.65
N LEU A 116 -4.07 -35.46 6.95
CA LEU A 116 -2.63 -35.34 6.74
C LEU A 116 -1.80 -36.29 7.62
N CYS A 117 -2.24 -36.52 8.86
CA CYS A 117 -1.63 -37.54 9.73
C CYS A 117 -1.73 -38.95 9.15
N LEU A 118 -2.72 -39.24 8.31
CA LEU A 118 -2.87 -40.51 7.62
C LEU A 118 -2.07 -40.54 6.32
N THR A 119 -2.08 -39.46 5.52
CA THR A 119 -1.39 -39.43 4.22
C THR A 119 0.13 -39.45 4.36
N VAL A 120 0.69 -38.92 5.46
CA VAL A 120 2.15 -38.96 5.69
C VAL A 120 2.69 -40.38 5.86
N GLN A 121 1.84 -41.30 6.32
CA GLN A 121 2.20 -42.72 6.50
C GLN A 121 2.13 -43.52 5.19
N LEU A 122 1.54 -42.96 4.13
CA LEU A 122 1.39 -43.67 2.86
C LEU A 122 2.75 -43.87 2.16
N PRO A 123 2.85 -44.88 1.27
CA PRO A 123 4.01 -45.08 0.42
C PRO A 123 4.33 -43.86 -0.45
N ARG A 124 5.62 -43.69 -0.79
CA ARG A 124 6.07 -42.57 -1.65
C ARG A 124 5.42 -42.55 -3.02
N VAL A 125 5.09 -43.72 -3.56
CA VAL A 125 4.39 -43.88 -4.85
C VAL A 125 3.02 -43.18 -4.84
N LEU A 126 2.38 -43.09 -3.68
CA LEU A 126 1.10 -42.40 -3.49
C LEU A 126 1.26 -40.94 -3.03
N GLY A 127 2.49 -40.42 -2.97
CA GLY A 127 2.79 -39.06 -2.48
C GLY A 127 2.90 -38.94 -0.95
N GLY A 128 2.95 -40.06 -0.22
CA GLY A 128 3.25 -40.08 1.22
C GLY A 128 4.75 -40.10 1.51
N LEU A 129 5.12 -40.16 2.80
CA LEU A 129 6.51 -40.14 3.24
C LEU A 129 6.97 -41.41 3.96
N GLU A 130 6.05 -42.36 4.19
CA GLU A 130 6.27 -43.55 5.04
C GLU A 130 6.75 -43.21 6.46
N ARG A 131 6.41 -42.00 6.93
CA ARG A 131 6.84 -41.43 8.21
C ARG A 131 5.67 -41.32 9.19
N GLY A 132 6.01 -41.20 10.48
CA GLY A 132 5.02 -40.98 11.53
C GLY A 132 4.45 -39.55 11.52
N ALA A 133 3.34 -39.35 12.25
CA ALA A 133 2.77 -38.04 12.52
C ALA A 133 2.75 -37.77 14.03
N ILE A 134 3.05 -36.54 14.44
CA ILE A 134 2.91 -36.07 15.83
C ILE A 134 1.76 -35.06 15.88
N TYR A 135 0.81 -35.27 16.77
CA TYR A 135 -0.34 -34.41 16.98
C TYR A 135 -0.31 -33.87 18.42
N ILE A 136 -0.12 -32.57 18.56
CA ILE A 136 -0.11 -31.88 19.85
C ILE A 136 -1.42 -31.10 19.96
N SER A 137 -2.26 -31.47 20.93
CA SER A 137 -3.55 -30.82 21.18
C SER A 137 -3.52 -29.93 22.42
N THR A 138 -4.22 -28.80 22.41
CA THR A 138 -4.34 -27.88 23.57
C THR A 138 -5.70 -27.94 24.28
N GLU A 139 -6.71 -28.56 23.69
CA GLU A 139 -8.09 -28.58 24.24
C GLU A 139 -8.58 -30.01 24.48
N THR A 140 -8.87 -30.71 23.38
CA THR A 140 -9.38 -32.09 23.42
C THR A 140 -8.46 -32.97 22.58
N GLY A 141 -8.08 -34.12 23.13
CA GLY A 141 -7.21 -35.07 22.43
C GLY A 141 -7.80 -35.53 21.09
N LEU A 142 -6.93 -36.00 20.19
CA LEU A 142 -7.31 -36.52 18.88
C LEU A 142 -8.37 -37.62 19.01
N SER A 143 -9.49 -37.51 18.29
CA SER A 143 -10.52 -38.56 18.29
C SER A 143 -10.03 -39.80 17.53
N THR A 144 -9.57 -40.81 18.26
CA THR A 144 -9.08 -42.07 17.68
C THR A 144 -10.16 -42.77 16.87
N LYS A 145 -11.41 -42.82 17.36
CA LYS A 145 -12.56 -43.38 16.61
C LYS A 145 -12.69 -42.75 15.23
N ARG A 146 -12.62 -41.42 15.17
CA ARG A 146 -12.72 -40.66 13.92
C ARG A 146 -11.53 -40.90 13.00
N LEU A 147 -10.31 -40.98 13.55
CA LEU A 147 -9.10 -41.26 12.80
C LEU A 147 -9.16 -42.64 12.14
N PHE A 148 -9.58 -43.68 12.88
CA PHE A 148 -9.74 -45.03 12.33
C PHE A 148 -10.82 -45.10 11.23
N GLU A 149 -11.94 -44.39 11.41
CA GLU A 149 -12.97 -44.29 10.36
C GLU A 149 -12.42 -43.63 9.07
N MET A 150 -11.53 -42.64 9.21
CA MET A 150 -10.87 -41.98 8.07
C MET A 150 -9.83 -42.89 7.42
N ALA A 151 -9.02 -43.59 8.23
CA ALA A 151 -8.02 -44.53 7.75
C ALA A 151 -8.65 -45.65 6.92
N GLN A 152 -9.72 -46.27 7.42
CA GLN A 152 -10.46 -47.31 6.69
C GLN A 152 -11.03 -46.78 5.36
N GLY A 153 -11.61 -45.57 5.37
CA GLY A 153 -12.13 -44.94 4.16
C GLY A 153 -11.04 -44.65 3.13
N LEU A 154 -9.89 -44.15 3.58
CA LEU A 154 -8.73 -43.86 2.74
C LEU A 154 -8.18 -45.15 2.10
N THR A 155 -7.96 -46.19 2.90
CA THR A 155 -7.44 -47.48 2.43
C THR A 155 -8.39 -48.14 1.43
N ASN A 156 -9.70 -48.15 1.69
CA ASN A 156 -10.69 -48.72 0.77
C ASN A 156 -10.71 -47.99 -0.58
N ARG A 157 -10.60 -46.65 -0.56
CA ARG A 157 -10.54 -45.84 -1.78
C ARG A 157 -9.27 -46.13 -2.59
N LEU A 158 -8.11 -46.16 -1.94
CA LEU A 158 -6.85 -46.41 -2.62
C LEU A 158 -6.80 -47.81 -3.25
N LYS A 159 -7.35 -48.82 -2.57
CA LYS A 159 -7.52 -50.18 -3.13
C LYS A 159 -8.46 -50.21 -4.35
N GLN A 160 -9.47 -49.34 -4.40
CA GLN A 160 -10.37 -49.22 -5.55
C GLN A 160 -9.73 -48.46 -6.72
N GLU A 161 -8.98 -47.39 -6.44
CA GLU A 161 -8.31 -46.58 -7.47
C GLU A 161 -7.11 -47.30 -8.09
N TYR A 162 -6.43 -48.17 -7.32
CA TYR A 162 -5.26 -48.93 -7.77
C TYR A 162 -5.43 -50.42 -7.43
N PRO A 163 -6.31 -51.15 -8.14
CA PRO A 163 -6.55 -52.57 -7.88
C PRO A 163 -5.35 -53.46 -8.21
N ASP A 164 -4.45 -53.01 -9.10
CA ASP A 164 -3.33 -53.79 -9.62
C ASP A 164 -2.00 -53.56 -8.87
N VAL A 165 -1.98 -52.68 -7.85
CA VAL A 165 -0.78 -52.37 -7.07
C VAL A 165 -0.92 -52.96 -5.68
N ASP A 166 -0.02 -53.86 -5.29
CA ASP A 166 0.06 -54.38 -3.92
C ASP A 166 0.57 -53.28 -2.98
N LEU A 167 -0.36 -52.43 -2.54
CA LEU A 167 -0.10 -51.35 -1.62
C LEU A 167 -0.17 -51.91 -0.20
N CYS A 168 0.97 -51.96 0.49
CA CYS A 168 1.02 -52.25 1.93
C CYS A 168 0.36 -51.11 2.72
N LEU A 169 -0.97 -51.17 2.85
CA LEU A 169 -1.82 -50.19 3.53
C LEU A 169 -2.28 -50.69 4.91
N ASP A 170 -1.68 -51.76 5.41
CA ASP A 170 -1.97 -52.31 6.73
C ASP A 170 -1.34 -51.42 7.81
N GLY A 171 -2.12 -51.05 8.82
CA GLY A 171 -1.66 -50.20 9.93
C GLY A 171 -1.60 -48.69 9.63
N VAL A 172 -2.25 -48.20 8.56
CA VAL A 172 -2.42 -46.75 8.33
C VAL A 172 -3.20 -46.15 9.51
N GLY A 173 -2.53 -45.30 10.30
CA GLY A 173 -3.08 -44.73 11.53
C GLY A 173 -2.36 -45.17 12.81
N ASP A 174 -1.55 -46.24 12.76
CA ASP A 174 -0.84 -46.76 13.93
C ASP A 174 0.35 -45.87 14.33
N ARG A 175 0.94 -45.14 13.37
CA ARG A 175 2.07 -44.24 13.58
C ARG A 175 1.64 -42.78 13.78
N VAL A 176 0.57 -42.57 14.57
CA VAL A 176 0.11 -41.24 15.00
C VAL A 176 0.29 -41.08 16.50
N TYR A 177 1.26 -40.25 16.89
CA TYR A 177 1.61 -39.99 18.28
C TYR A 177 0.91 -38.73 18.76
N CYS A 178 0.14 -38.82 19.85
CA CYS A 178 -0.64 -37.70 20.37
C CYS A 178 -0.05 -37.23 21.70
N ALA A 179 0.08 -35.91 21.88
CA ALA A 179 0.36 -35.26 23.15
C ALA A 179 -0.72 -34.21 23.43
N THR A 180 -1.04 -33.97 24.70
CA THR A 180 -1.99 -32.93 25.11
C THR A 180 -1.26 -31.95 26.03
N CYS A 181 -1.42 -30.65 25.78
CA CYS A 181 -0.83 -29.58 26.58
C CYS A 181 -1.94 -28.83 27.32
N VAL A 182 -1.82 -28.71 28.64
CA VAL A 182 -2.85 -28.06 29.48
C VAL A 182 -2.62 -26.56 29.60
N ASP A 183 -1.37 -26.10 29.55
CA ASP A 183 -0.99 -24.69 29.70
C ASP A 183 0.14 -24.27 28.73
N LEU A 184 0.50 -22.99 28.77
CA LEU A 184 1.54 -22.41 27.90
C LEU A 184 2.93 -22.94 28.25
N GLU A 185 3.21 -23.16 29.54
CA GLU A 185 4.52 -23.66 30.00
C GLU A 185 4.76 -25.09 29.53
N GLU A 186 3.76 -25.97 29.64
CA GLU A 186 3.81 -27.33 29.14
C GLU A 186 3.90 -27.34 27.60
N GLN A 187 3.17 -26.46 26.91
CA GLN A 187 3.29 -26.30 25.46
C GLN A 187 4.72 -25.93 25.06
N ASP A 188 5.33 -24.93 25.70
CA ASP A 188 6.69 -24.51 25.40
C ASP A 188 7.69 -25.62 25.77
N HIS A 189 7.51 -26.31 26.89
CA HIS A 189 8.37 -27.43 27.27
C HIS A 189 8.29 -28.59 26.27
N ILE A 190 7.08 -28.95 25.81
CA ILE A 190 6.88 -29.99 24.80
C ILE A 190 7.57 -29.59 23.49
N ILE A 191 7.36 -28.35 23.02
CA ILE A 191 7.90 -27.88 21.74
C ILE A 191 9.44 -27.73 21.77
N HIS A 192 10.02 -27.30 22.90
CA HIS A 192 11.47 -27.09 22.99
C HIS A 192 12.26 -28.36 23.31
N PHE A 193 11.71 -29.27 24.13
CA PHE A 193 12.47 -30.41 24.65
C PHE A 193 11.94 -31.77 24.19
N GLN A 194 10.62 -31.99 24.20
CA GLN A 194 10.07 -33.30 23.87
C GLN A 194 9.94 -33.53 22.35
N LEU A 195 9.49 -32.51 21.62
CA LEU A 195 9.24 -32.57 20.18
C LEU A 195 10.49 -32.91 19.36
N PRO A 196 11.68 -32.31 19.59
CA PRO A 196 12.88 -32.65 18.84
C PRO A 196 13.28 -34.13 19.03
N VAL A 197 13.17 -34.64 20.26
CA VAL A 197 13.46 -36.04 20.58
C VAL A 197 12.44 -36.98 19.94
N ALA A 198 11.15 -36.60 19.96
CA ALA A 198 10.07 -37.37 19.36
C ALA A 198 10.19 -37.42 17.82
N LEU A 199 10.58 -36.32 17.18
CA LEU A 199 10.82 -36.27 15.72
C LEU A 199 11.88 -37.29 15.29
N GLU A 200 12.99 -37.39 16.02
CA GLU A 200 14.07 -38.35 15.74
C GLU A 200 13.63 -39.78 16.05
N ARG A 201 13.03 -40.01 17.22
CA ARG A 201 12.64 -41.34 17.69
C ARG A 201 11.56 -41.99 16.82
N TYR A 202 10.56 -41.21 16.42
CA TYR A 202 9.40 -41.72 15.67
C TYR A 202 9.52 -41.51 14.16
N ASN A 203 10.64 -40.95 13.70
CA ASN A 203 10.86 -40.59 12.30
C ASN A 203 9.63 -39.88 11.71
N ALA A 204 9.20 -38.81 12.37
CA ALA A 204 7.96 -38.14 12.04
C ALA A 204 8.16 -37.11 10.92
N GLY A 205 7.30 -37.18 9.90
CA GLY A 205 7.33 -36.30 8.73
C GLY A 205 6.36 -35.12 8.84
N LEU A 206 5.43 -35.19 9.81
CA LEU A 206 4.40 -34.20 10.04
C LEU A 206 4.24 -33.94 11.55
N VAL A 207 4.16 -32.65 11.91
CA VAL A 207 3.78 -32.20 13.24
C VAL A 207 2.55 -31.30 13.13
N VAL A 208 1.52 -31.57 13.91
CA VAL A 208 0.30 -30.74 13.98
C VAL A 208 0.18 -30.15 15.38
N LEU A 209 -0.03 -28.83 15.45
CA LEU A 209 -0.34 -28.09 16.68
C LEU A 209 -1.80 -27.60 16.62
N ASP A 210 -2.71 -28.23 17.38
CA ASP A 210 -4.15 -27.92 17.43
C ASP A 210 -4.62 -27.55 18.86
N ASN A 211 -4.69 -26.30 19.26
CA ASN A 211 -4.42 -25.08 18.52
C ASN A 211 -3.62 -24.13 19.42
N ILE A 212 -2.50 -23.65 18.89
CA ILE A 212 -1.54 -22.77 19.56
C ILE A 212 -2.18 -21.50 20.16
N THR A 213 -3.34 -21.07 19.67
CA THR A 213 -3.97 -19.81 20.06
C THR A 213 -4.55 -19.79 21.45
N THR A 214 -5.00 -20.95 21.94
CA THR A 214 -5.82 -21.02 23.15
C THR A 214 -5.01 -20.56 24.37
N HIS A 215 -3.78 -21.05 24.50
CA HIS A 215 -2.88 -20.71 25.61
C HIS A 215 -2.35 -19.28 25.54
N TYR A 216 -1.88 -18.82 24.37
CA TYR A 216 -1.44 -17.42 24.21
C TYR A 216 -2.57 -16.41 24.44
N ARG A 217 -3.84 -16.76 24.17
CA ARG A 217 -4.98 -15.85 24.44
C ARG A 217 -5.34 -15.81 25.92
N ALA A 218 -5.29 -16.95 26.63
CA ALA A 218 -5.61 -17.03 28.05
C ALA A 218 -4.57 -16.35 28.95
N GLU A 219 -3.29 -16.40 28.56
CA GLU A 219 -2.17 -15.86 29.33
C GLU A 219 -2.09 -14.32 29.27
N TYR A 220 -2.35 -13.74 28.09
CA TYR A 220 -2.22 -12.29 27.84
C TYR A 220 -3.57 -11.56 27.74
N ASP A 221 -4.60 -12.06 28.43
CA ASP A 221 -5.95 -11.48 28.41
C ASP A 221 -5.98 -10.10 29.10
N ILE A 222 -6.28 -9.06 28.32
CA ILE A 222 -6.35 -7.65 28.72
C ILE A 222 -7.36 -7.42 29.86
N SER A 223 -8.36 -8.30 30.01
CA SER A 223 -9.43 -8.18 31.00
C SER A 223 -9.02 -8.49 32.46
N LYS A 224 -7.98 -9.31 32.67
CA LYS A 224 -7.46 -9.57 34.03
C LYS A 224 -6.85 -8.31 34.68
N VAL A 225 -6.30 -7.40 33.87
CA VAL A 225 -5.68 -6.15 34.32
C VAL A 225 -6.70 -5.14 34.86
N TYR A 226 -7.89 -5.05 34.26
CA TYR A 226 -8.94 -4.13 34.70
C TYR A 226 -9.60 -4.55 36.03
N SER A 227 -9.50 -5.82 36.40
CA SER A 227 -10.26 -6.41 37.50
C SER A 227 -9.54 -6.33 38.85
N GLN A 228 -8.21 -6.20 38.89
CA GLN A 228 -7.43 -6.34 40.13
C GLN A 228 -6.85 -5.05 40.72
N THR A 229 -6.90 -3.89 40.05
CA THR A 229 -6.20 -2.70 40.57
C THR A 229 -7.01 -1.41 40.41
N LYS A 230 -7.95 -1.19 41.34
CA LYS A 230 -8.66 0.09 41.54
C LYS A 230 -7.80 1.20 42.18
N THR A 231 -6.48 1.02 42.29
CA THR A 231 -5.60 1.97 42.96
C THR A 231 -4.28 2.13 42.20
N THR A 232 -4.04 3.33 41.69
CA THR A 232 -2.79 3.95 41.16
C THR A 232 -2.72 4.24 39.66
N ASN A 233 -2.30 5.48 39.35
CA ASN A 233 -2.38 6.18 38.06
C ASN A 233 -1.30 5.76 37.01
N ASN A 234 -0.87 4.50 36.97
CA ASN A 234 0.19 4.00 36.07
C ASN A 234 -0.30 2.98 35.01
N THR A 235 -1.58 3.00 34.68
CA THR A 235 -2.31 1.92 33.99
C THR A 235 -2.04 1.75 32.48
N ALA A 236 -1.58 2.79 31.76
CA ALA A 236 -1.34 2.67 30.32
C ALA A 236 -0.04 1.91 29.95
N LYS A 237 0.87 1.70 30.90
CA LYS A 237 2.17 1.06 30.63
C LYS A 237 2.13 -0.48 30.70
N SER A 238 1.28 -1.10 31.53
CA SER A 238 1.34 -2.57 31.73
C SER A 238 0.76 -3.35 30.54
N GLY A 239 -0.41 -2.97 30.01
CA GLY A 239 -1.01 -3.66 28.84
C GLY A 239 -0.18 -3.54 27.55
N LEU A 240 0.61 -2.47 27.40
CA LEU A 240 1.58 -2.32 26.31
C LEU A 240 2.77 -3.26 26.48
N VAL A 241 3.23 -3.50 27.71
CA VAL A 241 4.32 -4.42 28.02
C VAL A 241 3.89 -5.86 27.73
N ASP A 242 2.66 -6.24 28.07
CA ASP A 242 2.15 -7.60 27.83
C ASP A 242 1.98 -7.92 26.33
N LEU A 243 1.52 -6.96 25.53
CA LEU A 243 1.45 -7.09 24.07
C LEU A 243 2.85 -7.23 23.42
N VAL A 244 3.85 -6.52 23.95
CA VAL A 244 5.25 -6.62 23.50
C VAL A 244 5.84 -7.98 23.88
N ASN A 245 5.59 -8.47 25.09
CA ASN A 245 6.02 -9.80 25.55
C ASN A 245 5.40 -10.90 24.69
N ARG A 246 4.07 -10.88 24.49
CA ARG A 246 3.38 -11.81 23.57
C ARG A 246 4.02 -11.80 22.18
N SER A 247 4.32 -10.62 21.64
CA SER A 247 4.93 -10.48 20.31
C SER A 247 6.33 -11.12 20.26
N ARG A 248 7.13 -10.92 21.30
CA ARG A 248 8.47 -11.52 21.44
C ARG A 248 8.41 -13.03 21.50
N ASP A 249 7.47 -13.59 22.25
CA ASP A 249 7.37 -15.04 22.44
C ASP A 249 6.82 -15.73 21.18
N LEU A 250 5.88 -15.12 20.45
CA LEU A 250 5.45 -15.61 19.13
C LEU A 250 6.60 -15.62 18.10
N VAL A 251 7.49 -14.63 18.12
CA VAL A 251 8.67 -14.61 17.24
C VAL A 251 9.65 -15.72 17.60
N ARG A 252 9.90 -15.95 18.89
CA ARG A 252 10.77 -17.04 19.37
C ARG A 252 10.23 -18.41 18.98
N LEU A 253 8.95 -18.64 19.24
CA LEU A 253 8.25 -19.86 18.87
C LEU A 253 8.29 -20.09 17.35
N GLY A 254 7.97 -19.06 16.56
CA GLY A 254 8.02 -19.13 15.10
C GLY A 254 9.43 -19.43 14.56
N ALA A 255 10.47 -18.83 15.15
CA ALA A 255 11.85 -19.15 14.80
C ALA A 255 12.23 -20.59 15.15
N HIS A 256 11.83 -21.07 16.33
CA HIS A 256 12.11 -22.43 16.77
C HIS A 256 11.40 -23.48 15.91
N LEU A 257 10.11 -23.29 15.59
CA LEU A 257 9.37 -24.19 14.70
C LEU A 257 9.99 -24.24 13.30
N ARG A 258 10.41 -23.11 12.73
CA ARG A 258 11.11 -23.09 11.43
C ARG A 258 12.44 -23.84 11.47
N SER A 259 13.20 -23.68 12.56
CA SER A 259 14.44 -24.44 12.79
C SER A 259 14.18 -25.95 12.84
N LEU A 260 13.15 -26.39 13.57
CA LEU A 260 12.77 -27.80 13.64
C LEU A 260 12.30 -28.37 12.30
N ALA A 261 11.45 -27.62 11.59
CA ALA A 261 10.94 -28.03 10.28
C ALA A 261 12.10 -28.27 9.29
N SER A 262 13.03 -27.31 9.21
CA SER A 262 14.22 -27.40 8.34
C SER A 262 15.18 -28.51 8.78
N LYS A 263 15.51 -28.60 10.08
CA LYS A 263 16.47 -29.59 10.61
C LYS A 263 16.01 -31.04 10.42
N HIS A 264 14.73 -31.32 10.66
CA HIS A 264 14.17 -32.67 10.57
C HIS A 264 13.48 -32.95 9.23
N HIS A 265 13.51 -31.98 8.30
CA HIS A 265 12.86 -32.07 7.00
C HIS A 265 11.39 -32.52 7.10
N CYS A 266 10.64 -31.92 8.03
CA CYS A 266 9.24 -32.25 8.31
C CYS A 266 8.34 -31.04 8.02
N ALA A 267 7.05 -31.29 7.78
CA ALA A 267 6.04 -30.23 7.71
C ALA A 267 5.49 -29.95 9.10
N ILE A 268 5.42 -28.68 9.49
CA ILE A 268 4.78 -28.25 10.75
C ILE A 268 3.50 -27.49 10.41
N ILE A 269 2.37 -28.00 10.87
CA ILE A 269 1.05 -27.41 10.68
C ILE A 269 0.58 -26.82 11.99
N VAL A 270 0.26 -25.54 11.96
CA VAL A 270 -0.27 -24.80 13.11
C VAL A 270 -1.71 -24.42 12.82
N ILE A 271 -2.63 -24.89 13.64
CA ILE A 271 -4.02 -24.46 13.56
C ILE A 271 -4.14 -23.11 14.25
N ASN A 272 -4.96 -22.20 13.70
CA ASN A 272 -5.26 -20.91 14.31
C ASN A 272 -6.78 -20.65 14.26
N GLN A 273 -7.33 -20.09 15.34
CA GLN A 273 -8.72 -19.62 15.42
C GLN A 273 -8.87 -18.23 14.81
N VAL A 274 -10.09 -17.91 14.38
CA VAL A 274 -10.44 -16.55 13.94
C VAL A 274 -11.16 -15.81 15.06
N SER A 275 -11.06 -14.48 15.04
CA SER A 275 -11.72 -13.57 15.96
C SER A 275 -12.56 -12.59 15.16
N ASP A 276 -13.70 -12.19 15.71
CA ASP A 276 -14.52 -11.17 15.09
C ASP A 276 -13.85 -9.80 15.21
N LYS A 277 -13.85 -9.06 14.11
CA LYS A 277 -13.37 -7.69 14.00
C LYS A 277 -14.60 -6.79 14.03
N ILE A 278 -14.75 -6.04 15.11
CA ILE A 278 -15.84 -5.08 15.28
C ILE A 278 -15.42 -3.77 14.63
N THR A 279 -15.91 -3.49 13.42
CA THR A 279 -15.58 -2.28 12.67
C THR A 279 -16.75 -1.28 12.73
N TYR A 280 -16.51 -0.07 13.21
CA TYR A 280 -17.51 1.00 13.37
C TYR A 280 -17.49 2.05 12.22
N SER A 281 -16.65 1.87 11.19
CA SER A 281 -16.46 2.80 10.07
C SER A 281 -16.16 2.07 8.75
N THR A 282 -16.40 2.70 7.60
CA THR A 282 -16.08 2.13 6.28
C THR A 282 -14.57 2.05 6.07
N GLU A 283 -14.02 0.84 5.93
CA GLU A 283 -12.58 0.60 5.75
C GLU A 283 -12.10 1.12 4.38
N THR A 284 -11.12 2.02 4.37
CA THR A 284 -10.47 2.51 3.14
C THR A 284 -9.30 1.61 2.74
N LEU A 285 -8.95 1.53 1.45
CA LEU A 285 -7.86 0.68 0.92
C LEU A 285 -6.48 0.83 1.62
N LEU A 286 -6.29 1.92 2.36
CA LEU A 286 -5.03 2.29 3.03
C LEU A 286 -5.09 2.09 4.54
N ASP A 287 -6.23 1.73 5.12
CA ASP A 287 -6.33 1.41 6.52
C ASP A 287 -5.44 0.18 6.83
N LEU A 288 -4.73 0.17 7.97
CA LEU A 288 -3.94 -1.00 8.40
C LEU A 288 -4.85 -2.22 8.51
N ASN A 289 -6.11 -1.98 8.86
CA ASN A 289 -7.19 -2.96 8.88
C ASN A 289 -7.53 -3.53 7.50
N TYR A 290 -7.51 -2.70 6.46
CA TYR A 290 -7.76 -3.11 5.08
C TYR A 290 -6.53 -3.78 4.47
N GLN A 291 -5.36 -3.14 4.54
CA GLN A 291 -4.09 -3.69 4.06
C GLN A 291 -3.76 -4.99 4.78
N GLY A 292 -4.10 -5.03 6.06
CA GLY A 292 -3.97 -6.19 6.90
C GLY A 292 -4.79 -7.39 6.45
N ALA A 293 -5.93 -7.15 5.82
CA ALA A 293 -6.79 -8.20 5.30
C ALA A 293 -6.17 -8.95 4.10
N TRP A 294 -5.15 -8.38 3.43
CA TRP A 294 -4.39 -9.05 2.35
C TRP A 294 -3.45 -10.13 2.91
N PHE A 295 -2.77 -9.83 4.02
CA PHE A 295 -1.89 -10.79 4.70
C PHE A 295 -2.69 -11.78 5.57
N GLN A 296 -3.84 -11.35 6.08
CA GLN A 296 -4.76 -12.19 6.87
C GLN A 296 -5.66 -13.08 6.00
N GLY A 297 -5.82 -12.74 4.72
CA GLY A 297 -6.59 -13.52 3.73
C GLY A 297 -8.10 -13.43 3.86
N TRP A 298 -8.59 -12.48 4.64
CA TRP A 298 -10.00 -12.27 4.96
C TRP A 298 -10.56 -10.98 4.34
N SER A 299 -10.07 -10.61 3.15
CA SER A 299 -10.62 -9.51 2.34
C SER A 299 -11.18 -10.04 1.03
N HIS A 300 -12.38 -9.56 0.71
CA HIS A 300 -13.17 -9.78 -0.50
C HIS A 300 -14.13 -10.98 -0.45
N GLY A 301 -15.43 -10.63 -0.37
CA GLY A 301 -16.60 -11.51 -0.57
C GLY A 301 -17.19 -12.07 0.72
N GLU A 302 -18.46 -11.74 0.99
CA GLU A 302 -19.42 -12.33 1.95
C GLU A 302 -19.04 -12.47 3.45
N TYR A 303 -17.76 -12.32 3.85
CA TYR A 303 -17.29 -12.51 5.23
C TYR A 303 -16.47 -11.32 5.76
N PRO A 304 -17.04 -10.10 5.91
CA PRO A 304 -16.25 -8.89 6.13
C PRO A 304 -15.68 -8.69 7.55
N CYS A 305 -15.83 -9.63 8.49
CA CYS A 305 -15.62 -9.32 9.92
C CYS A 305 -14.79 -10.32 10.74
N LYS A 306 -13.91 -11.17 10.17
CA LYS A 306 -13.03 -12.02 11.01
C LYS A 306 -11.57 -11.99 10.60
N VAL A 307 -10.70 -12.24 11.58
CA VAL A 307 -9.24 -12.19 11.43
C VAL A 307 -8.57 -13.33 12.21
N PRO A 308 -7.47 -13.91 11.73
CA PRO A 308 -6.71 -14.90 12.50
C PRO A 308 -6.22 -14.31 13.83
N SER A 309 -6.36 -15.07 14.93
CA SER A 309 -6.22 -14.54 16.30
C SER A 309 -4.79 -14.20 16.75
N LEU A 310 -3.77 -14.76 16.08
CA LEU A 310 -2.35 -14.51 16.39
C LEU A 310 -1.79 -13.21 15.79
N GLY A 311 -2.52 -12.56 14.87
CA GLY A 311 -2.16 -11.25 14.34
C GLY A 311 -0.97 -11.22 13.36
N PHE A 312 -0.47 -10.01 13.08
CA PHE A 312 0.58 -9.77 12.08
C PHE A 312 1.94 -10.34 12.46
N VAL A 313 2.30 -10.28 13.74
CA VAL A 313 3.60 -10.79 14.21
C VAL A 313 3.75 -12.27 13.85
N TRP A 314 2.73 -13.07 14.12
CA TRP A 314 2.71 -14.48 13.72
C TRP A 314 2.69 -14.69 12.20
N SER A 315 1.95 -13.85 11.47
CA SER A 315 1.87 -13.93 10.00
C SER A 315 3.24 -13.83 9.32
N ASN A 316 4.19 -13.10 9.92
CA ASN A 316 5.57 -12.97 9.42
C ASN A 316 6.50 -14.13 9.81
N ASN A 317 6.03 -15.07 10.64
CA ASN A 317 6.81 -16.21 11.13
C ASN A 317 6.46 -17.53 10.43
N ILE A 318 5.47 -17.54 9.54
CA ILE A 318 5.01 -18.70 8.79
C ILE A 318 5.32 -18.55 7.31
N HIS A 319 5.36 -19.68 6.59
CA HIS A 319 5.65 -19.67 5.16
C HIS A 319 4.40 -19.65 4.30
N SER A 320 3.35 -20.37 4.71
CA SER A 320 2.09 -20.43 3.96
C SER A 320 0.90 -20.35 4.89
N ARG A 321 -0.19 -19.73 4.42
CA ARG A 321 -1.47 -19.68 5.14
C ARG A 321 -2.61 -20.21 4.26
N ILE A 322 -3.32 -21.18 4.80
CA ILE A 322 -4.50 -21.81 4.20
C ILE A 322 -5.71 -21.48 5.06
N LEU A 323 -6.78 -21.00 4.43
CA LEU A 323 -8.06 -20.71 5.07
C LEU A 323 -9.08 -21.77 4.72
N LEU A 324 -9.79 -22.26 5.75
CA LEU A 324 -10.98 -23.09 5.58
C LEU A 324 -12.23 -22.28 5.94
N LEU A 325 -13.07 -22.04 4.93
CA LEU A 325 -14.27 -21.21 4.99
C LEU A 325 -15.53 -22.08 4.87
N ARG A 326 -16.65 -21.62 5.41
CA ARG A 326 -17.99 -22.14 5.05
C ARG A 326 -18.44 -21.41 3.78
N SER A 327 -19.25 -22.05 2.94
CA SER A 327 -19.88 -21.40 1.78
C SER A 327 -21.30 -20.97 2.15
N THR A 328 -21.67 -19.74 1.80
CA THR A 328 -22.91 -19.03 2.19
C THR A 328 -24.06 -19.22 1.20
N LEU A 329 -23.80 -19.82 0.02
CA LEU A 329 -24.79 -19.95 -1.07
C LEU A 329 -25.89 -21.00 -0.82
N TYR A 330 -25.93 -21.67 0.34
CA TYR A 330 -26.80 -22.82 0.60
C TYR A 330 -28.01 -22.57 1.51
N GLU A 331 -28.31 -21.34 1.93
CA GLU A 331 -29.54 -21.08 2.71
C GLU A 331 -30.85 -21.27 1.89
N ILE A 332 -30.78 -21.46 0.57
CA ILE A 332 -31.95 -21.54 -0.32
C ILE A 332 -32.20 -22.95 -0.89
N SER A 333 -31.27 -23.90 -0.76
CA SER A 333 -31.46 -25.27 -1.28
C SER A 333 -30.95 -26.32 -0.29
N HIS A 334 -31.81 -27.29 0.09
CA HIS A 334 -31.57 -28.36 1.06
C HIS A 334 -30.45 -29.37 0.67
N MET A 335 -29.25 -28.88 0.35
CA MET A 335 -28.07 -29.65 -0.03
C MET A 335 -26.94 -29.43 0.99
N SER A 336 -26.00 -30.38 1.07
CA SER A 336 -24.89 -30.42 2.03
C SER A 336 -24.13 -29.10 2.12
N PRO A 337 -23.69 -28.65 3.32
CA PRO A 337 -22.94 -27.40 3.46
C PRO A 337 -21.59 -27.50 2.73
N SER A 338 -21.48 -26.78 1.61
CA SER A 338 -20.21 -26.63 0.88
C SER A 338 -19.24 -25.81 1.71
N ARG A 339 -17.97 -26.22 1.75
CA ARG A 339 -16.88 -25.48 2.40
C ARG A 339 -15.93 -25.01 1.31
N ALA A 340 -15.04 -24.08 1.61
CA ALA A 340 -14.01 -23.66 0.66
C ALA A 340 -12.63 -23.65 1.31
N LEU A 341 -11.62 -24.09 0.56
CA LEU A 341 -10.21 -23.96 0.90
C LEU A 341 -9.62 -22.83 0.07
N ARG A 342 -9.04 -21.84 0.75
CA ARG A 342 -8.41 -20.67 0.11
C ARG A 342 -6.96 -20.55 0.54
N ILE A 343 -6.06 -20.50 -0.44
CA ILE A 343 -4.65 -20.19 -0.20
C ILE A 343 -4.51 -18.67 -0.17
N VAL A 344 -4.04 -18.15 0.96
CA VAL A 344 -3.86 -16.71 1.15
C VAL A 344 -2.54 -16.26 0.58
N PHE A 345 -1.47 -16.89 1.06
CA PHE A 345 -0.12 -16.68 0.59
C PHE A 345 0.66 -17.98 0.74
N SER A 346 1.55 -18.23 -0.21
CA SER A 346 2.54 -19.30 -0.19
C SER A 346 3.68 -18.90 -1.14
N PRO A 347 4.94 -19.22 -0.83
CA PRO A 347 6.03 -19.07 -1.78
C PRO A 347 5.99 -20.13 -2.89
N PHE A 348 5.14 -21.16 -2.78
CA PHE A 348 5.10 -22.31 -3.69
C PHE A 348 3.94 -22.27 -4.70
N CYS A 349 2.87 -21.55 -4.39
CA CYS A 349 1.67 -21.53 -5.19
C CYS A 349 1.00 -20.16 -5.15
N ALA A 350 0.32 -19.81 -6.24
CA ALA A 350 -0.45 -18.58 -6.33
C ALA A 350 -1.70 -18.65 -5.44
N PRO A 351 -2.25 -17.51 -4.99
CA PRO A 351 -3.52 -17.49 -4.27
C PRO A 351 -4.63 -18.14 -5.11
N ALA A 352 -5.33 -19.11 -4.51
CA ALA A 352 -6.35 -19.89 -5.17
C ALA A 352 -7.47 -20.26 -4.19
N GLN A 353 -8.67 -20.50 -4.71
CA GLN A 353 -9.81 -20.95 -3.92
C GLN A 353 -10.48 -22.14 -4.60
N ILE A 354 -10.78 -23.17 -3.80
CA ILE A 354 -11.48 -24.37 -4.24
C ILE A 354 -12.61 -24.70 -3.28
N ASP A 355 -13.72 -25.17 -3.81
CA ASP A 355 -14.79 -25.74 -3.00
C ASP A 355 -14.40 -27.13 -2.55
N ILE A 356 -14.67 -27.43 -1.28
CA ILE A 356 -14.39 -28.70 -0.65
C ILE A 356 -15.65 -29.21 0.05
N GLU A 357 -15.93 -30.49 -0.13
CA GLU A 357 -17.04 -31.15 0.55
C GLU A 357 -16.51 -32.14 1.59
N ILE A 358 -16.96 -32.04 2.85
CA ILE A 358 -16.72 -33.02 3.90
C ILE A 358 -17.82 -34.09 3.82
N ARG A 359 -17.66 -35.09 2.96
CA ARG A 359 -18.69 -36.13 2.73
C ARG A 359 -18.57 -37.24 3.72
N TYR A 360 -19.64 -37.67 4.37
CA TYR A 360 -19.66 -38.88 5.17
C TYR A 360 -20.20 -40.08 4.37
N GLU A 361 -19.38 -40.86 3.68
CA GLU A 361 -19.83 -42.01 2.88
C GLU A 361 -20.17 -43.23 3.75
N GLY A 362 -21.20 -44.00 3.39
CA GLY A 362 -21.62 -45.25 4.05
C GLY A 362 -23.09 -45.63 3.83
N LYS A 363 -23.34 -46.84 3.31
CA LYS A 363 -24.68 -47.42 3.09
C LYS A 363 -25.29 -47.80 4.44
N LYS A 364 -26.22 -46.98 4.96
CA LYS A 364 -26.90 -47.11 6.26
C LYS A 364 -25.99 -46.87 7.48
N ALA A 365 -26.13 -45.67 8.05
CA ALA A 365 -25.78 -45.34 9.43
C ALA A 365 -24.33 -45.58 9.91
N LYS A 366 -23.31 -45.36 9.09
CA LYS A 366 -21.91 -45.17 9.50
C LYS A 366 -21.25 -44.16 8.56
N LYS A 367 -20.60 -43.13 9.09
CA LYS A 367 -20.32 -41.84 8.41
C LYS A 367 -18.80 -41.69 8.12
N HIS A 368 -18.32 -41.78 6.87
CA HIS A 368 -16.88 -41.64 6.50
C HIS A 368 -16.51 -40.30 5.81
N VAL A 369 -15.72 -39.39 6.39
CA VAL A 369 -15.35 -38.09 5.74
C VAL A 369 -14.44 -38.22 4.51
N LYS A 370 -14.80 -37.57 3.39
CA LYS A 370 -13.98 -37.25 2.20
C LYS A 370 -13.77 -35.74 2.11
N PHE A 371 -12.68 -35.25 1.52
CA PHE A 371 -12.60 -33.92 0.90
C PHE A 371 -12.69 -34.12 -0.62
N ASN A 372 -13.63 -33.46 -1.28
CA ASN A 372 -13.85 -33.57 -2.73
C ASN A 372 -13.95 -32.15 -3.31
N SER A 373 -13.17 -31.88 -4.35
CA SER A 373 -13.29 -30.67 -5.18
C SER A 373 -14.23 -30.88 -6.37
N LYS A 374 -14.85 -29.81 -6.88
CA LYS A 374 -15.67 -29.83 -8.11
C LYS A 374 -14.95 -29.08 -9.24
N HIS A 375 -14.74 -29.73 -10.39
CA HIS A 375 -14.26 -29.09 -11.62
C HIS A 375 -15.38 -28.25 -12.28
N ILE A 376 -15.11 -26.98 -12.58
CA ILE A 376 -15.90 -26.21 -13.55
C ILE A 376 -15.26 -26.44 -14.92
N LYS A 377 -16.03 -27.06 -15.83
CA LYS A 377 -15.67 -27.16 -17.26
C LYS A 377 -15.82 -25.77 -17.88
N ASN A 378 -14.71 -25.15 -18.28
CA ASN A 378 -14.75 -24.06 -19.25
C ASN A 378 -14.67 -24.67 -20.65
N ASN A 379 -15.68 -24.38 -21.47
CA ASN A 379 -15.74 -24.76 -22.87
C ASN A 379 -14.61 -24.06 -23.66
N GLY A 380 -13.87 -24.86 -24.42
CA GLY A 380 -13.23 -24.55 -25.71
C GLY A 380 -12.31 -23.34 -25.76
N TYR A 381 -11.00 -23.59 -25.88
CA TYR A 381 -10.19 -23.30 -27.07
C TYR A 381 -8.83 -23.98 -26.87
N ASP A 382 -8.53 -24.96 -27.72
CA ASP A 382 -7.26 -25.68 -27.73
C ASP A 382 -6.16 -24.83 -28.38
N ALA A 383 -4.99 -24.94 -27.75
CA ALA A 383 -3.61 -24.67 -28.17
C ALA A 383 -3.32 -23.95 -29.50
N GLU A 384 -2.49 -22.91 -29.42
CA GLU A 384 -1.17 -22.92 -30.08
C GLU A 384 -0.19 -22.03 -29.29
N ASN A 385 1.04 -22.53 -29.13
CA ASN A 385 2.14 -21.89 -28.44
C ASN A 385 2.68 -20.72 -29.27
N GLU A 386 2.82 -19.53 -28.69
CA GLU A 386 3.97 -18.63 -28.86
C GLU A 386 3.85 -17.41 -27.90
N ASP A 387 4.93 -17.12 -27.17
CA ASP A 387 5.27 -15.85 -26.52
C ASP A 387 4.23 -15.11 -25.64
N VAL A 388 4.00 -15.60 -24.41
CA VAL A 388 3.26 -14.84 -23.38
C VAL A 388 4.07 -14.72 -22.09
N SER A 389 5.19 -14.00 -22.15
CA SER A 389 5.97 -13.59 -20.96
C SER A 389 5.87 -12.09 -20.67
N LYS A 390 4.94 -11.36 -21.30
CA LYS A 390 4.80 -9.89 -21.13
C LYS A 390 3.39 -9.36 -20.84
N GLU A 391 2.36 -10.20 -20.76
CA GLU A 391 0.97 -9.72 -20.61
C GLU A 391 0.28 -10.04 -19.26
N ALA A 392 0.97 -10.68 -18.31
CA ALA A 392 0.38 -10.97 -16.99
C ALA A 392 0.32 -9.74 -16.04
N ASP A 393 0.91 -8.60 -16.41
CA ASP A 393 0.88 -7.37 -15.61
C ASP A 393 -0.38 -6.50 -15.86
N ASP A 394 -1.21 -6.82 -16.86
CA ASP A 394 -2.31 -5.92 -17.30
C ASP A 394 -3.72 -6.30 -16.79
N LEU A 395 -3.86 -7.35 -15.96
CA LEU A 395 -5.16 -7.73 -15.38
C LEU A 395 -5.47 -7.11 -14.01
N SER A 396 -4.61 -6.21 -13.51
CA SER A 396 -4.91 -5.28 -12.40
C SER A 396 -4.95 -3.84 -12.93
N GLY A 397 -5.98 -3.51 -13.70
CA GLY A 397 -6.09 -2.30 -14.54
C GLY A 397 -6.05 -0.92 -13.85
N PHE A 398 -5.36 -0.71 -12.73
CA PHE A 398 -4.98 0.61 -12.24
C PHE A 398 -3.56 0.64 -11.68
N LYS A 399 -2.61 0.97 -12.57
CA LYS A 399 -1.23 1.35 -12.22
C LYS A 399 -1.26 2.42 -11.11
N LYS A 400 -0.60 2.15 -9.97
CA LYS A 400 -0.56 3.06 -8.81
C LYS A 400 0.09 4.39 -9.21
N ILE A 401 -0.71 5.42 -9.51
CA ILE A 401 -0.24 6.71 -9.99
C ILE A 401 0.54 7.42 -8.87
N ARG A 402 1.88 7.40 -8.94
CA ARG A 402 2.76 8.13 -8.02
C ARG A 402 2.91 9.58 -8.50
N GLN A 403 2.02 10.48 -8.09
CA GLN A 403 2.14 11.92 -8.39
C GLN A 403 2.76 12.70 -7.22
N LYS A 404 3.74 13.55 -7.51
CA LYS A 404 4.44 14.45 -6.61
C LYS A 404 4.63 15.79 -7.31
N VAL A 405 4.20 16.86 -6.67
CA VAL A 405 4.24 18.21 -7.23
C VAL A 405 5.33 19.01 -6.54
N LEU A 406 6.25 19.57 -7.30
CA LEU A 406 7.22 20.53 -6.81
C LEU A 406 6.63 21.95 -6.91
N VAL A 407 6.57 22.66 -5.78
CA VAL A 407 6.05 24.04 -5.70
C VAL A 407 7.18 25.00 -5.39
N LEU A 408 7.39 25.96 -6.30
CA LEU A 408 8.50 26.90 -6.29
C LEU A 408 8.02 28.31 -6.57
N SER A 409 8.79 29.31 -6.17
CA SER A 409 8.50 30.72 -6.49
C SER A 409 9.74 31.45 -6.98
N SER A 410 9.54 32.47 -7.80
CA SER A 410 10.58 33.41 -8.16
C SER A 410 10.91 34.34 -7.01
N ARG A 411 12.07 35.00 -7.10
CA ARG A 411 12.35 36.16 -6.26
C ARG A 411 11.32 37.27 -6.54
N GLY A 412 11.00 38.05 -5.51
CA GLY A 412 10.06 39.16 -5.61
C GLY A 412 8.58 38.84 -5.38
N ILE A 413 8.25 37.62 -4.93
CA ILE A 413 6.89 37.27 -4.48
C ILE A 413 6.43 38.16 -3.32
N THR A 414 5.25 38.78 -3.46
CA THR A 414 4.65 39.64 -2.43
C THR A 414 4.15 38.81 -1.24
N PHE A 415 3.77 39.49 -0.15
CA PHE A 415 3.19 38.83 1.02
C PHE A 415 1.94 38.02 0.66
N ARG A 416 0.96 38.63 0.00
CA ARG A 416 -0.28 37.96 -0.41
C ARG A 416 -0.04 36.76 -1.33
N GLN A 417 0.84 36.92 -2.33
CA GLN A 417 1.18 35.83 -3.26
C GLN A 417 1.83 34.64 -2.54
N ARG A 418 2.64 34.90 -1.51
CA ARG A 418 3.26 33.85 -0.68
C ARG A 418 2.25 33.11 0.18
N HIS A 419 1.27 33.82 0.74
CA HIS A 419 0.17 33.21 1.49
C HIS A 419 -0.69 32.34 0.56
N LEU A 420 -1.03 32.83 -0.64
CA LEU A 420 -1.73 32.01 -1.64
C LEU A 420 -0.98 30.71 -1.99
N MET A 421 0.34 30.80 -2.20
CA MET A 421 1.17 29.62 -2.45
C MET A 421 1.19 28.67 -1.25
N LYS A 422 1.22 29.21 -0.02
CA LYS A 422 1.16 28.40 1.21
C LYS A 422 -0.18 27.69 1.32
N ASP A 423 -1.29 28.38 1.04
CA ASP A 423 -2.64 27.83 1.02
C ASP A 423 -2.75 26.63 0.06
N LEU A 424 -2.20 26.78 -1.16
CA LEU A 424 -2.15 25.70 -2.15
C LEU A 424 -1.29 24.50 -1.69
N VAL A 425 -0.13 24.76 -1.07
CA VAL A 425 0.73 23.69 -0.53
C VAL A 425 0.05 22.95 0.63
N ASP A 426 -0.67 23.67 1.48
CA ASP A 426 -1.39 23.08 2.61
C ASP A 426 -2.60 22.23 2.17
N MET A 427 -3.22 22.59 1.04
CA MET A 427 -4.29 21.80 0.39
C MET A 427 -3.77 20.57 -0.39
N LEU A 428 -2.52 20.59 -0.86
CA LEU A 428 -1.94 19.52 -1.70
C LEU A 428 -0.91 18.69 -0.91
N PRO A 429 -1.26 17.53 -0.34
CA PRO A 429 -0.38 16.82 0.59
C PRO A 429 0.80 16.13 -0.11
N HIS A 430 0.68 15.85 -1.41
CA HIS A 430 1.76 15.36 -2.29
C HIS A 430 2.64 16.47 -2.85
N SER A 431 2.40 17.73 -2.45
CA SER A 431 3.26 18.85 -2.81
C SER A 431 4.50 18.94 -1.93
N LYS A 432 5.61 19.32 -2.55
CA LYS A 432 6.87 19.66 -1.90
C LYS A 432 7.19 21.10 -2.21
N LYS A 433 7.26 21.94 -1.18
CA LYS A 433 7.74 23.31 -1.30
C LYS A 433 9.26 23.33 -1.25
N ASP A 434 9.88 24.09 -2.14
CA ASP A 434 11.33 24.32 -2.15
C ASP A 434 11.65 25.83 -2.15
N THR A 435 12.94 26.16 -2.07
CA THR A 435 13.48 27.51 -2.00
C THR A 435 13.19 28.33 -3.26
N LYS A 436 13.39 29.65 -3.16
CA LYS A 436 13.09 30.55 -4.27
C LYS A 436 14.08 30.34 -5.42
N PHE A 437 13.57 30.08 -6.61
CA PHE A 437 14.37 29.96 -7.81
C PHE A 437 14.86 31.34 -8.28
N ASP A 438 16.15 31.44 -8.64
CA ASP A 438 16.73 32.68 -9.14
C ASP A 438 16.41 32.87 -10.63
N MET A 439 15.92 34.05 -11.00
CA MET A 439 15.46 34.33 -12.36
C MET A 439 16.60 34.51 -13.37
N LYS A 440 17.86 34.50 -12.92
CA LYS A 440 19.03 34.58 -13.80
C LYS A 440 19.35 33.25 -14.51
N SER A 441 18.84 32.12 -14.00
CA SER A 441 18.97 30.80 -14.63
C SER A 441 17.81 30.52 -15.60
N LYS A 442 18.12 29.82 -16.71
CA LYS A 442 17.12 29.35 -17.68
C LYS A 442 16.09 28.47 -16.96
N LEU A 443 14.81 28.62 -17.30
CA LEU A 443 13.70 27.86 -16.67
C LEU A 443 13.83 26.34 -16.84
N TYR A 444 14.61 25.88 -17.83
CA TYR A 444 14.89 24.46 -18.04
C TYR A 444 15.56 23.78 -16.82
N HIS A 445 16.34 24.51 -16.02
CA HIS A 445 16.98 23.95 -14.83
C HIS A 445 15.95 23.50 -13.77
N LEU A 446 14.70 23.97 -13.85
CA LEU A 446 13.62 23.48 -12.99
C LEU A 446 13.35 21.98 -13.18
N ASN A 447 13.62 21.44 -14.38
CA ASN A 447 13.52 20.01 -14.65
C ASN A 447 14.53 19.21 -13.81
N GLU A 448 15.77 19.69 -13.70
CA GLU A 448 16.81 19.08 -12.87
C GLU A 448 16.43 19.10 -11.39
N VAL A 449 15.87 20.22 -10.90
CA VAL A 449 15.40 20.32 -9.51
C VAL A 449 14.25 19.34 -9.24
N ALA A 450 13.35 19.16 -10.19
CA ALA A 450 12.28 18.16 -10.07
C ALA A 450 12.80 16.73 -10.10
N GLU A 451 13.82 16.44 -10.91
CA GLU A 451 14.49 15.13 -10.94
C GLU A 451 15.17 14.82 -9.60
N LEU A 452 15.91 15.77 -9.02
CA LEU A 452 16.53 15.64 -7.69
C LEU A 452 15.52 15.31 -6.59
N TYR A 453 14.30 15.82 -6.69
CA TYR A 453 13.22 15.54 -5.73
C TYR A 453 12.27 14.44 -6.14
N ASN A 454 12.50 13.81 -7.30
CA ASN A 454 11.65 12.79 -7.89
C ASN A 454 10.18 13.28 -7.98
N CYS A 455 10.01 14.51 -8.45
CA CYS A 455 8.73 15.15 -8.72
C CYS A 455 8.41 15.05 -10.21
N ASN A 456 7.21 14.58 -10.54
CA ASN A 456 6.76 14.45 -11.92
C ASN A 456 5.96 15.64 -12.41
N ASN A 457 5.53 16.55 -11.53
CA ASN A 457 4.94 17.82 -11.92
C ASN A 457 5.58 19.00 -11.19
N ILE A 458 5.57 20.17 -11.83
CA ILE A 458 6.03 21.43 -11.25
C ILE A 458 4.91 22.46 -11.30
N MET A 459 4.77 23.22 -10.22
CA MET A 459 4.01 24.45 -10.15
C MET A 459 4.95 25.60 -9.75
N PHE A 460 5.25 26.49 -10.69
CA PHE A 460 6.19 27.59 -10.51
C PHE A 460 5.48 28.95 -10.52
N PHE A 461 5.61 29.69 -9.42
CA PHE A 461 5.02 31.02 -9.22
C PHE A 461 6.03 32.10 -9.66
N GLU A 462 5.77 32.73 -10.80
CA GLU A 462 6.58 33.82 -11.33
C GLU A 462 5.96 35.17 -10.97
N ALA A 463 6.58 35.89 -10.02
CA ALA A 463 6.22 37.26 -9.67
C ALA A 463 7.03 38.25 -10.52
N ARG A 464 6.33 39.15 -11.23
CA ARG A 464 6.96 40.24 -11.99
C ARG A 464 6.62 41.60 -11.39
N LYS A 465 7.63 42.45 -11.24
CA LYS A 465 7.51 43.83 -10.72
C LYS A 465 6.77 43.93 -9.37
N HIS A 466 6.77 42.86 -8.57
CA HIS A 466 6.04 42.77 -7.29
C HIS A 466 4.53 43.06 -7.39
N GLN A 467 3.94 42.94 -8.57
CA GLN A 467 2.52 43.24 -8.81
C GLN A 467 1.82 42.10 -9.53
N ASP A 468 2.40 41.65 -10.64
CA ASP A 468 1.79 40.65 -11.49
C ASP A 468 2.26 39.25 -11.06
N LEU A 469 1.33 38.30 -11.00
CA LEU A 469 1.62 36.90 -10.69
C LEU A 469 1.28 36.01 -11.89
N TYR A 470 2.22 35.15 -12.25
CA TYR A 470 2.03 34.10 -13.24
C TYR A 470 2.28 32.75 -12.59
N ILE A 471 1.53 31.74 -13.01
CA ILE A 471 1.76 30.35 -12.60
C ILE A 471 2.08 29.54 -13.84
N TRP A 472 3.19 28.81 -13.76
CA TRP A 472 3.57 27.81 -14.74
C TRP A 472 3.26 26.43 -14.15
N MET A 473 2.58 25.62 -14.93
CA MET A 473 2.24 24.25 -14.58
C MET A 473 2.76 23.33 -15.67
N THR A 474 3.52 22.30 -15.31
CA THR A 474 4.11 21.37 -16.27
C THR A 474 4.24 19.98 -15.70
N LYS A 475 4.29 19.00 -16.60
CA LYS A 475 4.72 17.64 -16.32
C LYS A 475 6.17 17.45 -16.77
N VAL A 476 7.01 16.97 -15.88
CA VAL A 476 8.47 16.80 -16.09
C VAL A 476 8.75 15.37 -16.52
N PRO A 477 9.74 15.11 -17.40
CA PRO A 477 10.65 16.07 -18.06
C PRO A 477 10.18 16.58 -19.42
N ASN A 478 9.32 15.83 -20.13
CA ASN A 478 8.96 16.12 -21.53
C ASN A 478 7.48 16.52 -21.71
N GLY A 479 6.78 16.84 -20.62
CA GLY A 479 5.36 17.17 -20.69
C GLY A 479 5.10 18.63 -21.09
N PRO A 480 3.85 18.93 -21.49
CA PRO A 480 3.47 20.27 -21.90
C PRO A 480 3.49 21.24 -20.72
N THR A 481 3.90 22.48 -21.01
CA THR A 481 3.89 23.56 -20.02
C THR A 481 2.76 24.52 -20.31
N VAL A 482 1.95 24.80 -19.31
CA VAL A 482 0.88 25.79 -19.40
C VAL A 482 1.21 26.99 -18.53
N LYS A 483 1.08 28.19 -19.11
CA LYS A 483 1.30 29.45 -18.42
C LYS A 483 -0.03 30.19 -18.20
N PHE A 484 -0.30 30.52 -16.95
CA PHE A 484 -1.46 31.30 -16.53
C PHE A 484 -1.07 32.66 -15.95
N HIS A 485 -1.90 33.66 -16.21
CA HIS A 485 -1.92 34.90 -15.45
C HIS A 485 -2.92 34.75 -14.29
N VAL A 486 -2.51 35.09 -13.07
CA VAL A 486 -3.38 35.02 -11.88
C VAL A 486 -3.98 36.39 -11.60
N GLN A 487 -5.31 36.46 -11.56
CA GLN A 487 -6.10 37.64 -11.23
C GLN A 487 -6.95 37.39 -9.98
N ASN A 488 -7.36 38.46 -9.30
CA ASN A 488 -8.30 38.44 -8.16
C ASN A 488 -7.96 37.36 -7.12
N ALA A 489 -6.68 37.26 -6.76
CA ALA A 489 -6.22 36.33 -5.74
C ALA A 489 -6.57 36.84 -4.33
N HIS A 490 -7.35 36.04 -3.61
CA HIS A 490 -7.69 36.20 -2.19
C HIS A 490 -7.24 34.95 -1.44
N THR A 491 -6.52 35.16 -0.33
CA THR A 491 -6.00 34.06 0.51
C THR A 491 -7.07 33.57 1.48
N MET A 492 -6.85 32.42 2.13
CA MET A 492 -7.77 31.95 3.17
C MET A 492 -7.92 32.98 4.30
N ASP A 493 -6.82 33.62 4.70
CA ASP A 493 -6.81 34.68 5.71
C ASP A 493 -7.63 35.93 5.30
N ASP A 494 -7.80 36.20 4.00
CA ASP A 494 -8.51 37.38 3.49
C ASP A 494 -10.05 37.20 3.51
N LEU A 495 -10.55 35.96 3.49
CA LEU A 495 -11.95 35.65 3.18
C LEU A 495 -12.85 35.42 4.40
N HIS A 496 -12.29 35.32 5.62
CA HIS A 496 -13.02 35.12 6.89
C HIS A 496 -14.20 34.12 6.80
N LEU A 497 -13.98 33.01 6.10
CA LEU A 497 -14.99 31.97 5.90
C LEU A 497 -15.12 31.08 7.15
N THR A 498 -16.32 30.54 7.38
CA THR A 498 -16.65 29.80 8.61
C THR A 498 -16.40 28.29 8.52
N GLY A 499 -16.18 27.74 7.32
CA GLY A 499 -15.89 26.32 7.14
C GLY A 499 -14.41 25.98 7.28
N ASN A 500 -14.12 24.72 7.58
CA ASN A 500 -12.76 24.21 7.75
C ASN A 500 -12.66 22.76 7.29
N CYS A 501 -11.74 22.44 6.38
CA CYS A 501 -11.47 21.07 5.98
C CYS A 501 -10.26 20.47 6.74
N LEU A 502 -10.29 19.16 6.93
CA LEU A 502 -9.17 18.38 7.46
C LEU A 502 -7.93 18.57 6.59
N LYS A 503 -6.88 19.14 7.18
CA LYS A 503 -5.56 19.24 6.53
C LYS A 503 -5.08 17.85 6.12
N GLY A 504 -4.67 17.70 4.86
CA GLY A 504 -4.27 16.42 4.29
C GLY A 504 -5.41 15.62 3.65
N SER A 505 -6.67 16.04 3.77
CA SER A 505 -7.78 15.37 3.07
C SER A 505 -7.60 15.45 1.55
N ARG A 506 -8.20 14.49 0.84
CA ARG A 506 -8.09 14.41 -0.62
C ARG A 506 -9.25 15.19 -1.24
N PRO A 507 -8.98 16.14 -2.17
CA PRO A 507 -10.03 16.87 -2.85
C PRO A 507 -10.76 15.99 -3.87
N ILE A 508 -12.06 16.25 -4.04
CA ILE A 508 -12.75 15.95 -5.31
C ILE A 508 -12.47 17.11 -6.27
N LEU A 509 -12.10 16.81 -7.51
CA LEU A 509 -11.95 17.82 -8.56
C LEU A 509 -13.26 17.91 -9.35
N SER A 510 -13.86 19.10 -9.38
CA SER A 510 -15.04 19.41 -10.17
C SER A 510 -14.65 20.35 -11.30
N PHE A 511 -14.94 19.95 -12.54
CA PHE A 511 -14.67 20.73 -13.74
C PHE A 511 -15.98 21.06 -14.43
N ASP A 512 -16.10 22.31 -14.88
CA ASP A 512 -17.20 22.76 -15.69
C ASP A 512 -17.13 22.20 -17.13
N ALA A 513 -18.28 22.09 -17.79
CA ALA A 513 -18.41 21.49 -19.13
C ALA A 513 -17.60 22.24 -20.19
N GLY A 514 -17.34 23.53 -19.97
CA GLY A 514 -16.51 24.36 -20.86
C GLY A 514 -15.09 23.82 -21.08
N PHE A 515 -14.56 23.02 -20.16
CA PHE A 515 -13.23 22.40 -20.34
C PHE A 515 -13.19 21.33 -21.44
N ASP A 516 -14.35 20.75 -21.79
CA ASP A 516 -14.44 19.70 -22.81
C ASP A 516 -14.75 20.26 -24.22
N MET A 517 -14.92 21.57 -24.35
CA MET A 517 -15.24 22.22 -25.63
C MET A 517 -14.01 22.42 -26.51
N GLU A 518 -12.91 22.94 -25.97
CA GLU A 518 -11.71 23.27 -26.75
C GLU A 518 -10.55 22.29 -26.46
N PRO A 519 -9.75 21.88 -27.47
CA PRO A 519 -8.68 20.89 -27.28
C PRO A 519 -7.62 21.33 -26.25
N HIS A 520 -7.27 22.61 -26.26
CA HIS A 520 -6.30 23.15 -25.32
C HIS A 520 -6.86 23.20 -23.88
N MET A 521 -8.18 23.32 -23.72
CA MET A 521 -8.84 23.24 -22.40
C MET A 521 -8.92 21.80 -21.88
N LYS A 522 -9.12 20.80 -22.76
CA LYS A 522 -9.00 19.38 -22.38
C LYS A 522 -7.60 19.05 -21.86
N LEU A 523 -6.57 19.59 -22.51
CA LEU A 523 -5.18 19.46 -22.05
C LEU A 523 -4.99 20.08 -20.67
N VAL A 524 -5.55 21.28 -20.44
CA VAL A 524 -5.50 21.94 -19.13
C VAL A 524 -6.24 21.14 -18.06
N LYS A 525 -7.42 20.58 -18.37
CA LYS A 525 -8.19 19.71 -17.47
C LYS A 525 -7.39 18.46 -17.05
N GLU A 526 -6.70 17.83 -18.00
CA GLU A 526 -5.84 16.68 -17.74
C GLU A 526 -4.63 17.07 -16.88
N LEU A 527 -3.97 18.19 -17.19
CA LEU A 527 -2.85 18.70 -16.41
C LEU A 527 -3.27 19.07 -14.98
N PHE A 528 -4.43 19.70 -14.79
CA PHE A 528 -4.97 20.02 -13.47
C PHE A 528 -5.33 18.76 -12.69
N SER A 529 -5.89 17.75 -13.36
CA SER A 529 -6.18 16.45 -12.74
C SER A 529 -4.92 15.78 -12.21
N GLN A 530 -3.81 15.89 -12.94
CA GLN A 530 -2.51 15.35 -12.51
C GLN A 530 -1.89 16.16 -11.36
N ILE A 531 -1.87 17.49 -11.45
CA ILE A 531 -1.23 18.36 -10.45
C ILE A 531 -2.07 18.43 -9.15
N MET A 532 -3.35 18.74 -9.28
CA MET A 532 -4.24 19.01 -8.15
C MET A 532 -4.88 17.72 -7.60
N GLY A 533 -4.84 16.62 -8.36
CA GLY A 533 -5.30 15.31 -7.92
C GLY A 533 -4.35 14.66 -6.93
N VAL A 534 -4.81 14.43 -5.70
CA VAL A 534 -3.98 13.81 -4.65
C VAL A 534 -4.01 12.28 -4.80
N PRO A 535 -2.87 11.63 -5.12
CA PRO A 535 -2.82 10.18 -5.30
C PRO A 535 -3.08 9.45 -3.99
N LYS A 536 -3.68 8.26 -4.10
CA LYS A 536 -3.93 7.38 -2.95
C LYS A 536 -2.59 6.90 -2.38
N GLY A 537 -2.29 7.26 -1.14
CA GLY A 537 -1.07 6.83 -0.43
C GLY A 537 0.08 7.84 -0.43
N SER A 538 -0.20 9.13 -0.68
CA SER A 538 0.78 10.18 -0.40
C SER A 538 1.08 10.26 1.10
N ARG A 539 2.34 10.48 1.49
CA ARG A 539 2.82 10.45 2.89
C ARG A 539 2.02 11.36 3.84
N LYS A 540 1.49 12.48 3.34
CA LYS A 540 0.68 13.45 4.11
C LYS A 540 -0.82 13.38 3.81
N SER A 541 -1.26 12.55 2.87
CA SER A 541 -2.69 12.44 2.52
C SER A 541 -3.42 11.58 3.55
N LYS A 542 -4.52 12.10 4.06
CA LYS A 542 -5.48 11.38 4.89
C LYS A 542 -6.47 10.62 3.99
N PRO A 543 -7.08 9.53 4.47
CA PRO A 543 -8.01 8.73 3.67
C PRO A 543 -9.39 9.36 3.49
N PHE A 544 -9.65 10.52 4.13
CA PHE A 544 -10.92 11.24 4.07
C PHE A 544 -11.00 12.20 2.88
N ILE A 545 -12.20 12.32 2.33
CA ILE A 545 -12.59 13.36 1.38
C ILE A 545 -13.48 14.32 2.14
N ASP A 546 -13.07 15.58 2.23
CA ASP A 546 -13.74 16.59 3.06
C ASP A 546 -13.95 17.90 2.30
N HIS A 547 -13.38 18.01 1.09
CA HIS A 547 -13.49 19.22 0.29
C HIS A 547 -13.49 18.94 -1.22
N VAL A 548 -14.00 19.91 -1.97
CA VAL A 548 -14.16 19.91 -3.42
C VAL A 548 -13.44 21.13 -4.00
N LEU A 549 -12.51 20.89 -4.92
CA LEU A 549 -11.88 21.94 -5.73
C LEU A 549 -12.69 22.09 -7.01
N THR A 550 -13.23 23.27 -7.24
CA THR A 550 -14.06 23.57 -8.41
C THR A 550 -13.33 24.51 -9.36
N PHE A 551 -13.33 24.13 -10.64
CA PHE A 551 -12.80 24.91 -11.75
C PHE A 551 -13.96 25.24 -12.70
N SER A 552 -14.41 26.50 -12.68
CA SER A 552 -15.48 26.98 -13.57
C SER A 552 -14.88 27.77 -14.73
N TYR A 553 -15.31 27.49 -15.96
CA TYR A 553 -14.79 28.18 -17.15
C TYR A 553 -15.84 29.16 -17.66
N ALA A 554 -15.57 30.45 -17.48
CA ALA A 554 -16.46 31.52 -17.91
C ALA A 554 -15.65 32.72 -18.41
N ASP A 555 -16.09 33.37 -19.48
CA ASP A 555 -15.45 34.54 -20.08
C ASP A 555 -13.95 34.34 -20.38
N HIS A 556 -13.60 33.18 -20.96
CA HIS A 556 -12.20 32.79 -21.23
C HIS A 556 -11.28 32.80 -20.00
N LYS A 557 -11.87 32.66 -18.81
CA LYS A 557 -11.18 32.63 -17.52
C LYS A 557 -11.62 31.42 -16.72
N ILE A 558 -10.66 30.88 -15.97
CA ILE A 558 -10.89 29.75 -15.07
C ILE A 558 -11.01 30.31 -13.66
N TRP A 559 -12.16 30.10 -13.04
CA TRP A 559 -12.43 30.48 -11.66
C TRP A 559 -12.16 29.29 -10.75
N PHE A 560 -11.25 29.48 -9.80
CA PHE A 560 -10.94 28.49 -8.77
C PHE A 560 -11.71 28.77 -7.48
N ARG A 561 -12.33 27.73 -6.93
CA ARG A 561 -13.05 27.75 -5.64
C ARG A 561 -12.79 26.45 -4.88
N ASN A 562 -12.84 26.51 -3.55
CA ASN A 562 -12.70 25.36 -2.68
C ASN A 562 -13.84 25.33 -1.65
N TYR A 563 -14.56 24.22 -1.60
CA TYR A 563 -15.74 24.01 -0.76
C TYR A 563 -15.54 22.82 0.18
N GLN A 564 -15.90 22.96 1.46
CA GLN A 564 -16.06 21.86 2.40
C GLN A 564 -17.36 21.12 2.14
N ILE A 565 -17.32 19.79 2.32
CA ILE A 565 -18.49 18.92 2.32
C ILE A 565 -19.03 18.86 3.76
N VAL A 566 -20.26 19.34 3.98
CA VAL A 566 -20.92 19.32 5.28
C VAL A 566 -22.14 18.40 5.21
N GLU A 567 -22.05 17.27 5.89
CA GLU A 567 -23.15 16.33 6.05
C GLU A 567 -24.05 16.78 7.22
N LYS A 568 -25.32 17.09 6.94
CA LYS A 568 -26.30 17.35 7.99
C LYS A 568 -26.99 16.05 8.34
N THR A 569 -26.72 15.49 9.52
CA THR A 569 -27.47 14.33 10.03
C THR A 569 -28.81 14.83 10.58
N PRO A 570 -29.98 14.43 10.01
CA PRO A 570 -31.23 14.63 10.72
C PRO A 570 -31.21 13.72 11.96
N GLY A 571 -31.58 14.27 13.12
CA GLY A 571 -31.45 13.63 14.44
C GLY A 571 -32.36 12.41 14.70
N LYS A 572 -32.73 11.61 13.69
CA LYS A 572 -33.46 10.36 13.84
C LYS A 572 -32.82 9.26 13.01
N LYS A 573 -32.83 8.03 13.55
CA LYS A 573 -32.32 6.81 12.93
C LYS A 573 -32.90 6.65 11.51
N VAL A 574 -32.08 6.80 10.48
CA VAL A 574 -32.47 6.54 9.07
C VAL A 574 -31.85 5.22 8.62
N SER A 575 -32.69 4.39 8.00
CA SER A 575 -32.44 3.00 7.60
C SER A 575 -32.00 2.84 6.14
N SER A 576 -31.66 3.92 5.43
CA SER A 576 -31.21 3.87 4.03
C SER A 576 -30.34 5.07 3.65
N TYR A 577 -29.45 4.87 2.67
CA TYR A 577 -28.39 5.80 2.22
C TYR A 577 -28.88 7.02 1.42
N SER A 578 -30.18 7.18 1.16
CA SER A 578 -30.69 8.18 0.21
C SER A 578 -31.10 9.53 0.79
N ASP A 579 -31.02 9.73 2.11
CA ASP A 579 -31.65 10.88 2.80
C ASP A 579 -30.67 11.77 3.61
N THR A 580 -29.36 11.67 3.37
CA THR A 580 -28.38 12.59 3.97
C THR A 580 -28.26 13.88 3.14
N ASP A 581 -28.73 14.99 3.69
CA ASP A 581 -28.56 16.32 3.09
C ASP A 581 -27.07 16.73 3.12
N ILE A 582 -26.41 16.67 1.96
CA ILE A 582 -25.04 17.15 1.77
C ILE A 582 -25.10 18.62 1.35
N SER A 583 -24.41 19.48 2.10
CA SER A 583 -24.28 20.91 1.79
C SER A 583 -22.81 21.30 1.59
N LEU A 584 -22.56 22.27 0.71
CA LEU A 584 -21.22 22.77 0.44
C LEU A 584 -21.02 24.15 1.07
N VAL A 585 -19.95 24.31 1.84
CA VAL A 585 -19.57 25.60 2.46
C VAL A 585 -18.23 26.04 1.90
N GLU A 586 -18.09 27.27 1.46
CA GLU A 586 -16.82 27.74 0.91
C GLU A 586 -15.77 27.93 2.01
N ILE A 587 -14.53 27.51 1.75
CA ILE A 587 -13.45 27.50 2.77
C ILE A 587 -12.10 28.02 2.32
N GLY A 588 -11.81 28.00 1.01
CA GLY A 588 -10.44 28.17 0.52
C GLY A 588 -10.18 29.44 -0.26
N PRO A 589 -8.95 29.58 -0.79
CA PRO A 589 -8.56 30.78 -1.52
C PRO A 589 -9.34 30.90 -2.83
N ARG A 590 -9.57 32.14 -3.26
CA ARG A 590 -10.21 32.47 -4.54
C ARG A 590 -9.17 33.06 -5.47
N PHE A 591 -9.10 32.58 -6.70
CA PHE A 591 -8.32 33.23 -7.73
C PHE A 591 -8.88 32.89 -9.11
N VAL A 592 -8.50 33.70 -10.08
CA VAL A 592 -8.91 33.56 -11.48
C VAL A 592 -7.66 33.35 -12.31
N LEU A 593 -7.66 32.33 -13.16
CA LEU A 593 -6.58 32.03 -14.09
C LEU A 593 -6.99 32.42 -15.50
N THR A 594 -6.16 33.21 -16.17
CA THR A 594 -6.28 33.48 -17.61
C THR A 594 -5.15 32.76 -18.33
N LEU A 595 -5.51 31.88 -19.27
CA LEU A 595 -4.53 31.15 -20.07
C LEU A 595 -3.77 32.12 -20.98
N ILE A 596 -2.43 32.04 -20.97
CA ILE A 596 -1.55 32.85 -21.83
C ILE A 596 -1.08 32.01 -23.01
N CYS A 597 -0.39 30.91 -22.71
CA CYS A 597 0.18 30.04 -23.72
C CYS A 597 0.38 28.61 -23.21
N VAL A 598 0.51 27.69 -24.16
CA VAL A 598 0.88 26.30 -23.95
C VAL A 598 2.13 26.01 -24.78
N LEU A 599 3.14 25.44 -24.15
CA LEU A 599 4.38 24.98 -24.77
C LEU A 599 4.37 23.45 -24.87
N GLU A 600 5.03 22.92 -25.89
CA GLU A 600 5.16 21.48 -26.10
C GLU A 600 5.97 20.77 -25.01
N GLY A 601 7.09 21.36 -24.59
CA GLY A 601 8.00 20.75 -23.63
C GLY A 601 7.96 21.41 -22.24
N SER A 602 8.69 20.81 -21.30
CA SER A 602 8.79 21.33 -19.94
C SER A 602 9.70 22.56 -19.90
N PHE A 603 9.09 23.74 -19.68
CA PHE A 603 9.74 25.05 -19.70
C PHE A 603 10.52 25.37 -20.98
N GLY A 604 10.14 24.76 -22.11
CA GLY A 604 10.78 24.92 -23.41
C GLY A 604 9.95 24.35 -24.55
N GLY A 605 10.50 24.38 -25.77
CA GLY A 605 9.80 23.92 -26.97
C GLY A 605 8.94 25.00 -27.64
N PRO A 606 8.36 24.68 -28.81
CA PRO A 606 7.50 25.60 -29.55
C PRO A 606 6.18 25.86 -28.81
N VAL A 607 5.59 27.03 -29.10
CA VAL A 607 4.27 27.42 -28.58
C VAL A 607 3.21 26.70 -29.40
N ILE A 608 2.44 25.82 -28.75
CA ILE A 608 1.33 25.08 -29.37
C ILE A 608 0.06 25.92 -29.38
N TYR A 609 -0.14 26.71 -28.33
CA TYR A 609 -1.31 27.58 -28.21
C TYR A 609 -0.90 28.92 -27.60
N GLU A 610 -1.43 30.01 -28.16
CA GLU A 610 -1.28 31.35 -27.64
C GLU A 610 -2.64 32.04 -27.62
N ASN A 611 -3.02 32.58 -26.46
CA ASN A 611 -4.25 33.33 -26.31
C ASN A 611 -4.06 34.75 -26.87
N LYS A 612 -4.67 35.03 -28.02
CA LYS A 612 -4.61 36.34 -28.69
C LYS A 612 -5.36 37.44 -27.93
N GLU A 613 -6.35 37.08 -27.13
CA GLU A 613 -7.15 38.02 -26.33
C GLU A 613 -6.39 38.47 -25.07
N PHE A 614 -5.36 37.73 -24.68
CA PHE A 614 -4.59 38.05 -23.50
C PHE A 614 -3.69 39.27 -23.72
N ILE A 615 -4.02 40.37 -23.04
CA ILE A 615 -3.19 41.57 -23.01
C ILE A 615 -2.38 41.57 -21.71
N THR A 616 -1.05 41.60 -21.85
CA THR A 616 -0.17 41.67 -20.68
C THR A 616 -0.42 42.95 -19.86
N PRO A 617 -0.40 42.89 -18.51
CA PRO A 617 -0.57 44.07 -17.67
C PRO A 617 0.45 45.19 -17.96
N SER A 618 1.66 44.83 -18.40
CA SER A 618 2.66 45.82 -18.81
C SER A 618 2.27 46.58 -20.08
N LYS A 619 1.64 45.92 -21.06
CA LYS A 619 1.12 46.55 -22.28
C LYS A 619 -0.09 47.44 -21.94
N MET A 620 -0.98 46.98 -21.07
CA MET A 620 -2.11 47.80 -20.59
C MET A 620 -1.63 49.06 -19.86
N ARG A 621 -0.65 48.94 -18.94
CA ARG A 621 -0.04 50.09 -18.26
C ARG A 621 0.64 51.05 -19.24
N SER A 622 1.29 50.54 -20.29
CA SER A 622 1.88 51.35 -21.36
C SER A 622 0.80 52.11 -22.14
N PHE A 623 -0.31 51.45 -22.48
CA PHE A 623 -1.46 52.08 -23.14
C PHE A 623 -2.07 53.21 -22.31
N ILE A 624 -2.33 52.96 -21.01
CA ILE A 624 -2.84 53.98 -20.08
C ILE A 624 -1.87 55.18 -19.98
N ARG A 625 -0.56 54.93 -19.95
CA ARG A 625 0.45 56.01 -19.96
C ARG A 625 0.40 56.81 -21.26
N LYS A 626 0.29 56.13 -22.41
CA LYS A 626 0.17 56.76 -23.73
C LYS A 626 -1.10 57.59 -23.85
N GLU A 627 -2.24 57.11 -23.36
CA GLU A 627 -3.48 57.88 -23.33
C GLU A 627 -3.38 59.13 -22.44
N LYS A 628 -2.76 59.01 -21.26
CA LYS A 628 -2.50 60.17 -20.39
C LYS A 628 -1.60 61.21 -21.05
N LEU A 629 -0.55 60.75 -21.74
CA LEU A 629 0.33 61.61 -22.53
C LEU A 629 -0.42 62.30 -23.67
N ASN A 630 -1.26 61.58 -24.42
CA ASN A 630 -2.07 62.16 -25.51
C ASN A 630 -3.08 63.19 -24.97
N LYS A 631 -3.75 62.91 -23.85
CA LYS A 631 -4.65 63.88 -23.19
C LYS A 631 -3.90 65.13 -22.76
N TYR A 632 -2.68 64.98 -22.24
CA TYR A 632 -1.82 66.10 -21.88
C TYR A 632 -1.39 66.92 -23.10
N HIS A 633 -0.98 66.23 -24.18
CA HIS A 633 -0.62 66.86 -25.46
C HIS A 633 -1.79 67.65 -26.06
N ASN A 634 -2.98 67.07 -26.12
CA ASN A 634 -4.19 67.76 -26.62
C ASN A 634 -4.56 68.98 -25.78
N ARG A 635 -4.34 68.94 -24.46
CA ARG A 635 -4.54 70.11 -23.59
C ARG A 635 -3.54 71.23 -23.91
N GLN A 636 -2.28 70.91 -24.20
CA GLN A 636 -1.30 71.91 -24.62
C GLN A 636 -1.68 72.54 -25.96
N ILE A 637 -2.10 71.74 -26.94
CA ILE A 637 -2.58 72.23 -28.24
C ILE A 637 -3.79 73.16 -28.03
N ALA A 638 -4.79 72.73 -27.25
CA ALA A 638 -5.97 73.54 -26.96
C ALA A 638 -5.65 74.86 -26.23
N MET A 639 -4.65 74.85 -25.34
CA MET A 639 -4.17 76.09 -24.69
C MET A 639 -3.48 77.01 -25.69
N ALA A 640 -2.65 76.47 -26.59
CA ALA A 640 -1.99 77.24 -27.65
C ALA A 640 -3.04 77.84 -28.61
N GLU A 641 -3.99 77.05 -29.09
CA GLU A 641 -5.11 77.52 -29.92
C GLU A 641 -5.96 78.58 -29.21
N LYS A 642 -6.25 78.42 -27.91
CA LYS A 642 -6.98 79.43 -27.14
C LYS A 642 -6.19 80.74 -27.04
N SER A 643 -4.87 80.67 -26.90
CA SER A 643 -4.01 81.85 -26.88
C SER A 643 -3.97 82.56 -28.24
N ILE A 644 -3.97 81.79 -29.34
CA ILE A 644 -4.06 82.31 -30.71
C ILE A 644 -5.43 82.96 -30.94
N LYS A 645 -6.53 82.26 -30.65
CA LYS A 645 -7.90 82.80 -30.74
C LYS A 645 -8.09 84.05 -29.89
N LYS A 646 -7.45 84.15 -28.72
CA LYS A 646 -7.51 85.36 -27.88
C LYS A 646 -6.79 86.54 -28.54
N LYS A 647 -5.71 86.30 -29.29
CA LYS A 647 -5.02 87.34 -30.08
C LYS A 647 -5.83 87.72 -31.33
N GLU A 648 -6.46 86.75 -31.99
CA GLU A 648 -7.28 86.99 -33.19
C GLU A 648 -8.63 87.66 -32.87
N ASN A 649 -9.27 87.33 -31.74
CA ASN A 649 -10.54 87.91 -31.30
C ASN A 649 -10.41 89.29 -30.65
N VAL A 650 -9.28 89.99 -30.85
CA VAL A 650 -9.19 91.41 -30.46
C VAL A 650 -9.97 92.22 -31.49
N LEU A 651 -11.16 92.68 -31.09
CA LEU A 651 -11.97 93.55 -31.93
C LEU A 651 -11.21 94.85 -32.25
N PRO A 652 -11.30 95.36 -33.49
CA PRO A 652 -10.71 96.65 -33.82
C PRO A 652 -11.32 97.74 -32.93
N VAL A 653 -10.48 98.62 -32.39
CA VAL A 653 -10.93 99.68 -31.48
C VAL A 653 -11.78 100.68 -32.25
N ASN A 654 -12.95 101.03 -31.70
CA ASN A 654 -13.84 102.01 -32.30
C ASN A 654 -13.10 103.35 -32.49
N PRO A 655 -13.08 103.93 -33.71
CA PRO A 655 -12.30 105.14 -34.01
C PRO A 655 -12.70 106.38 -33.20
N LEU A 656 -13.89 106.39 -32.58
CA LEU A 656 -14.36 107.49 -31.72
C LEU A 656 -14.08 107.25 -30.22
N ASN A 657 -13.28 106.25 -29.86
CA ASN A 657 -12.96 105.96 -28.46
C ASN A 657 -11.90 106.96 -27.92
N ASN A 658 -12.12 107.50 -26.72
CA ASN A 658 -11.25 108.49 -26.08
C ASN A 658 -9.79 108.03 -25.96
N ASN A 659 -9.53 106.72 -25.80
CA ASN A 659 -8.17 106.15 -25.75
C ASN A 659 -7.42 106.20 -27.10
N VAL A 660 -8.12 106.47 -28.21
CA VAL A 660 -7.55 106.66 -29.55
C VAL A 660 -7.49 108.15 -29.90
N LEU A 661 -8.47 108.94 -29.47
CA LEU A 661 -8.58 110.38 -29.73
C LEU A 661 -7.65 111.25 -28.88
N PHE A 662 -7.37 110.85 -27.64
CA PHE A 662 -6.48 111.55 -26.72
C PHE A 662 -5.27 110.68 -26.42
N LYS A 663 -4.36 110.58 -27.40
CA LYS A 663 -3.00 110.10 -27.15
C LYS A 663 -2.10 111.33 -27.03
N ASP A 664 -1.59 111.58 -25.82
CA ASP A 664 -0.45 112.49 -25.60
C ASP A 664 0.84 111.89 -26.19
#